data_AF-A0AAW0F7H5-F1
#
_entry.id   AF-A0AAW0F7H5-F1
#
_cell.length_a   1.000
_cell.length_b   1.000
_cell.length_c   1.000
_cell.angle_alpha   90.00
_cell.angle_beta   90.00
_cell.angle_gamma   90.00
#
_symmetry.space_group_name_H-M   'P 1'
#
loop_
_entity.id
_entity.type
_entity.pdbx_description
1 polymer ?
#
loop_
_entity_poly.entity_id
_entity_poly.type
_entity_poly.pdbx_seq_one_letter_code
_entity_poly.pdbx_strand_id
1 'polypeptide(L)'
;MVGSAPGTDVIRIKNLHQMASFTDGAQWESPSAKVQPVNITLEIKHDITRTAETDDLTHSINYSSVSKTISTSCQVTDFDSLESLFDYARDRTFEEHDDVHHIHLEIQRPRGLLYPATTAIRAEARRSANTPSAEQLSISNLEIRTIIGINDCEREETQLVRFDLIFHRRTRPTSVFPFRNLERSIRNDVTKSSYLTLEALASHVARLSLEFLQDHCDSVTVKASKYSALVCAEGPEVEITRLLKDGSLAPHYSGGIVYKTPVVTTSNSVEPPPTAPVLATGLSTSDESKHLAALAIGSNLGDSFYNIELALRLLETPGVHYNRLPEGANVTIIDTSFMYETEPMYVTDQPKFVNCACLIETTLSPLELLNLLKQIESIVGRVASFRNGPRAIDLDILLFDSKILDTRPLDERDSDDLEGHLVIPHPKMLEREFVLRPLNDMIPDCIHPVAKLKVQDLLSDVVSKETEPQVMHKVSPFPQYPLVQVSKKVDLQLPNLPAVPSTSKCWTFPISPSSPRKTYIMGTLNVTPDSFSDGRINNTITTGLSYAQSAVQGGAHIIDIGGYSTRPGAAFVSAEEEMSRVVPMVQAIRSYQSDGSGVEVRQTLLSVDTFRWEVAEEAVHAGANCINDVCAFSGPEYPVGESGKKHLLKIRQVARDLAVPVILMHSRGEASSNKDYTAYNYAADSRGRGAVVEAVKVELGEKVDTIVKGKGGLRRWLVIVDPGIGFSKTVDGNLELLRNASSITEDFTRKDGARNALCGYPQLIGTSRKSFLGTLLHQADSSSSYAGRETAPAERGWATAAAVSCAVQQRAAVVRVHDVLEMGDAVRISDALWG
;
A
#
# COMPACT_ATOMS: atom_id res chain seq x y z
N MET A 1 -5.86 64.93 -11.89
CA MET A 1 -6.47 63.62 -12.21
C MET A 1 -5.52 62.56 -11.70
N VAL A 2 -6.02 61.72 -10.80
CA VAL A 2 -5.26 60.71 -10.06
C VAL A 2 -4.75 59.69 -11.07
N GLY A 3 -3.42 59.56 -11.18
CA GLY A 3 -2.77 58.63 -12.10
C GLY A 3 -3.17 57.20 -11.78
N SER A 4 -3.87 56.57 -12.71
CA SER A 4 -4.07 55.13 -12.73
C SER A 4 -2.72 54.43 -12.66
N ALA A 5 -2.64 53.37 -11.85
CA ALA A 5 -1.48 52.48 -11.85
C ALA A 5 -1.18 52.03 -13.30
N PRO A 6 0.10 51.88 -13.68
CA PRO A 6 0.46 51.49 -15.04
C PRO A 6 -0.19 50.15 -15.38
N GLY A 7 -0.98 50.13 -16.46
CA GLY A 7 -1.72 48.98 -16.95
C GLY A 7 -0.82 47.76 -17.18
N THR A 8 -1.36 46.58 -16.87
CA THR A 8 -0.72 45.28 -16.89
C THR A 8 -0.62 44.64 -18.28
N ASP A 9 -0.91 45.38 -19.34
CA ASP A 9 -1.01 44.85 -20.70
C ASP A 9 0.38 44.61 -21.32
N VAL A 10 0.51 43.49 -22.04
CA VAL A 10 1.79 43.02 -22.60
C VAL A 10 1.60 42.52 -24.02
N ILE A 11 2.34 43.10 -24.97
CA ILE A 11 2.49 42.59 -26.33
C ILE A 11 3.73 41.69 -26.36
N ARG A 12 3.61 40.45 -26.84
CA ARG A 12 4.69 39.46 -26.76
C ARG A 12 5.05 38.87 -28.13
N ILE A 13 6.31 39.00 -28.51
CA ILE A 13 6.95 38.29 -29.62
C ILE A 13 7.69 37.10 -29.02
N LYS A 14 7.23 35.87 -29.29
CA LYS A 14 7.79 34.65 -28.71
C LYS A 14 8.75 33.96 -29.68
N ASN A 15 9.90 33.52 -29.18
CA ASN A 15 10.83 32.59 -29.85
C ASN A 15 11.19 32.97 -31.29
N LEU A 16 11.60 34.21 -31.52
CA LEU A 16 12.17 34.63 -32.80
C LEU A 16 13.52 33.92 -33.01
N HIS A 17 13.55 32.97 -33.93
CA HIS A 17 14.73 32.19 -34.27
C HIS A 17 15.68 33.00 -35.15
N GLN A 18 16.91 33.24 -34.68
CA GLN A 18 17.94 33.98 -35.39
C GLN A 18 19.31 33.31 -35.32
N MET A 19 20.22 33.77 -36.17
CA MET A 19 21.63 33.38 -36.13
C MET A 19 22.46 34.60 -35.74
N ALA A 20 23.33 34.44 -34.73
CA ALA A 20 24.23 35.50 -34.25
C ALA A 20 25.66 34.98 -34.16
N SER A 21 26.64 35.84 -34.42
CA SER A 21 28.07 35.48 -34.40
C SER A 21 28.69 35.81 -33.05
N PHE A 22 29.39 34.84 -32.43
CA PHE A 22 30.00 35.01 -31.11
C PHE A 22 31.51 34.70 -31.10
N THR A 23 32.30 35.47 -30.35
CA THR A 23 33.75 35.27 -30.13
C THR A 23 34.09 34.67 -28.76
N ASP A 24 33.09 34.40 -27.91
CA ASP A 24 33.26 33.93 -26.53
C ASP A 24 33.80 32.49 -26.38
N GLY A 25 33.91 31.76 -27.49
CA GLY A 25 34.42 30.38 -27.49
C GLY A 25 33.58 29.41 -26.64
N ALA A 26 32.27 29.67 -26.48
CA ALA A 26 31.41 28.95 -25.54
C ALA A 26 31.31 27.43 -25.80
N GLN A 27 31.33 27.00 -27.07
CA GLN A 27 31.41 25.57 -27.42
C GLN A 27 32.87 25.07 -27.54
N TRP A 28 33.72 25.80 -28.25
CA TRP A 28 35.12 25.44 -28.52
C TRP A 28 36.00 26.69 -28.47
N GLU A 29 37.20 26.60 -27.90
CA GLU A 29 38.18 27.68 -27.96
C GLU A 29 38.57 27.88 -29.41
N SER A 30 38.15 29.00 -29.97
CA SER A 30 38.35 29.35 -31.38
C SER A 30 38.80 30.80 -31.44
N PRO A 31 39.90 31.12 -32.12
CA PRO A 31 40.34 32.49 -32.28
C PRO A 31 39.44 33.30 -33.24
N SER A 32 38.55 32.65 -33.99
CA SER A 32 37.58 33.29 -34.89
C SER A 32 36.13 33.18 -34.37
N ALA A 33 35.31 34.20 -34.66
CA ALA A 33 33.89 34.22 -34.33
C ALA A 33 33.14 33.05 -34.99
N LYS A 34 32.10 32.56 -34.32
CA LYS A 34 31.26 31.45 -34.80
C LYS A 34 29.80 31.83 -34.77
N VAL A 35 29.11 31.60 -35.88
CA VAL A 35 27.67 31.78 -36.00
C VAL A 35 26.93 30.66 -35.27
N GLN A 36 26.03 31.04 -34.38
CA GLN A 36 25.25 30.13 -33.53
C GLN A 36 23.77 30.53 -33.53
N PRO A 37 22.84 29.55 -33.40
CA PRO A 37 21.42 29.85 -33.29
C PRO A 37 21.08 30.49 -31.94
N VAL A 38 20.18 31.46 -31.96
CA VAL A 38 19.60 32.12 -30.79
C VAL A 38 18.08 32.21 -30.93
N ASN A 39 17.37 32.10 -29.81
CA ASN A 39 15.92 32.30 -29.73
C ASN A 39 15.66 33.54 -28.89
N ILE A 40 14.90 34.50 -29.44
CA ILE A 40 14.65 35.77 -28.78
C ILE A 40 13.16 35.92 -28.47
N THR A 41 12.83 36.16 -27.21
CA THR A 41 11.48 36.51 -26.77
C THR A 41 11.48 37.93 -26.24
N LEU A 42 10.58 38.76 -26.77
CA LEU A 42 10.40 40.15 -26.35
C LEU A 42 8.97 40.35 -25.84
N GLU A 43 8.85 40.86 -24.61
CA GLU A 43 7.62 41.34 -24.01
C GLU A 43 7.66 42.86 -23.91
N ILE A 44 6.66 43.55 -24.43
CA ILE A 44 6.55 45.01 -24.45
C ILE A 44 5.37 45.38 -23.57
N LYS A 45 5.62 46.11 -22.47
CA LYS A 45 4.57 46.63 -21.59
C LYS A 45 4.01 47.89 -22.22
N HIS A 46 2.78 47.83 -22.70
CA HIS A 46 2.12 48.91 -23.44
C HIS A 46 0.62 48.88 -23.17
N ASP A 47 0.03 50.02 -22.81
CA ASP A 47 -1.40 50.15 -22.59
C ASP A 47 -2.14 50.08 -23.93
N ILE A 48 -2.93 49.04 -24.11
CA ILE A 48 -3.68 48.80 -25.35
C ILE A 48 -5.14 49.25 -25.24
N THR A 49 -5.56 49.87 -24.14
CA THR A 49 -6.96 50.23 -23.87
C THR A 49 -7.56 51.06 -25.00
N ARG A 50 -6.84 52.10 -25.47
CA ARG A 50 -7.33 52.93 -26.59
C ARG A 50 -7.45 52.15 -27.89
N THR A 51 -6.44 51.36 -28.26
CA THR A 51 -6.53 50.51 -29.45
C THR A 51 -7.68 49.51 -29.32
N ALA A 52 -7.93 48.94 -28.14
CA ALA A 52 -9.04 48.03 -27.92
C ALA A 52 -10.42 48.71 -28.02
N GLU A 53 -10.52 49.97 -27.57
CA GLU A 53 -11.75 50.76 -27.64
C GLU A 53 -12.05 51.31 -29.04
N THR A 54 -11.01 51.66 -29.81
CA THR A 54 -11.17 52.37 -31.10
C THR A 54 -10.80 51.54 -32.33
N ASP A 55 -10.21 50.35 -32.15
CA ASP A 55 -9.60 49.52 -33.20
C ASP A 55 -8.57 50.28 -34.07
N ASP A 56 -7.91 51.28 -33.48
CA ASP A 56 -6.88 52.10 -34.13
C ASP A 56 -5.47 51.63 -33.75
N LEU A 57 -4.76 51.11 -34.74
CA LEU A 57 -3.40 50.59 -34.59
C LEU A 57 -2.35 51.68 -34.34
N THR A 58 -2.66 52.96 -34.56
CA THR A 58 -1.74 54.08 -34.27
C THR A 58 -1.46 54.25 -32.77
N HIS A 59 -2.28 53.65 -31.92
CA HIS A 59 -2.10 53.62 -30.47
C HIS A 59 -1.47 52.31 -29.95
N SER A 60 -1.09 51.40 -30.84
CA SER A 60 -0.49 50.08 -30.53
C SER A 60 0.93 49.97 -31.07
N ILE A 61 1.66 48.94 -30.63
CA ILE A 61 3.04 48.68 -31.06
C ILE A 61 3.05 47.81 -32.32
N ASN A 62 3.79 48.25 -33.34
CA ASN A 62 4.02 47.46 -34.55
C ASN A 62 5.06 46.36 -34.29
N TYR A 63 4.61 45.24 -33.72
CA TYR A 63 5.45 44.09 -33.40
C TYR A 63 6.19 43.48 -34.62
N SER A 64 5.70 43.67 -35.85
CA SER A 64 6.40 43.24 -37.07
C SER A 64 7.64 44.09 -37.34
N SER A 65 7.55 45.40 -37.12
CA SER A 65 8.69 46.32 -37.27
C SER A 65 9.75 46.03 -36.20
N VAL A 66 9.32 45.89 -34.94
CA VAL A 66 10.20 45.55 -33.81
C VAL A 66 10.90 44.22 -34.02
N SER A 67 10.18 43.19 -34.50
CA SER A 67 10.79 41.88 -34.83
C SER A 67 11.88 42.00 -35.88
N LYS A 68 11.72 42.89 -36.87
CA LYS A 68 12.72 43.12 -37.93
C LYS A 68 13.97 43.81 -37.40
N THR A 69 13.81 44.79 -36.49
CA THR A 69 14.94 45.43 -35.80
C THR A 69 15.78 44.40 -35.04
N ILE A 70 15.14 43.56 -34.21
CA ILE A 70 15.83 42.48 -33.46
C ILE A 70 16.53 41.49 -34.40
N SER A 71 15.86 41.10 -35.49
CA SER A 71 16.43 40.19 -36.49
C SER A 71 17.70 40.77 -37.11
N THR A 72 17.66 42.06 -37.45
CA THR A 72 18.79 42.77 -38.05
C THR A 72 19.92 42.88 -37.03
N SER A 73 19.61 43.21 -35.76
CA SER A 73 20.59 43.32 -34.68
C SER A 73 21.47 42.08 -34.51
N CYS A 74 20.94 40.88 -34.75
CA CYS A 74 21.70 39.63 -34.64
C CYS A 74 22.78 39.46 -35.71
N GLN A 75 22.69 40.18 -36.83
CA GLN A 75 23.51 39.97 -38.04
C GLN A 75 24.56 41.08 -38.26
N VAL A 76 24.60 42.11 -37.42
CA VAL A 76 25.39 43.33 -37.69
C VAL A 76 26.88 43.20 -37.34
N THR A 77 27.20 42.47 -36.27
CA THR A 77 28.57 42.38 -35.73
C THR A 77 28.80 41.03 -35.06
N ASP A 78 30.07 40.73 -34.79
CA ASP A 78 30.46 39.69 -33.85
C ASP A 78 30.27 40.18 -32.41
N PHE A 79 29.66 39.34 -31.58
CA PHE A 79 29.39 39.62 -30.16
C PHE A 79 30.36 38.85 -29.27
N ASP A 80 30.87 39.50 -28.23
CA ASP A 80 31.76 38.87 -27.25
C ASP A 80 31.03 38.07 -26.17
N SER A 81 29.70 38.14 -26.11
CA SER A 81 28.87 37.54 -25.06
C SER A 81 27.38 37.59 -25.40
N LEU A 82 26.57 36.85 -24.63
CA LEU A 82 25.10 37.00 -24.71
C LEU A 82 24.64 38.36 -24.20
N GLU A 83 25.36 38.90 -23.21
CA GLU A 83 25.12 40.23 -22.67
C GLU A 83 25.28 41.34 -23.71
N SER A 84 26.31 41.29 -24.55
CA SER A 84 26.52 42.31 -25.58
C SER A 84 25.47 42.23 -26.69
N LEU A 85 25.02 41.03 -27.07
CA LEU A 85 23.86 40.88 -27.97
C LEU A 85 22.58 41.42 -27.31
N PHE A 86 22.36 41.14 -26.03
CA PHE A 86 21.22 41.66 -25.28
C PHE A 86 21.18 43.18 -25.27
N ASP A 87 22.29 43.82 -24.91
CA ASP A 87 22.39 45.28 -24.86
C ASP A 87 22.19 45.89 -26.24
N TYR A 88 22.82 45.32 -27.27
CA TYR A 88 22.71 45.81 -28.63
C TYR A 88 21.27 45.71 -29.16
N ALA A 89 20.60 44.58 -28.92
CA ALA A 89 19.20 44.39 -29.31
C ALA A 89 18.25 45.33 -28.55
N ARG A 90 18.49 45.53 -27.24
CA ARG A 90 17.75 46.49 -26.40
C ARG A 90 17.90 47.91 -26.95
N ASP A 91 19.13 48.36 -27.14
CA ASP A 91 19.43 49.74 -27.51
C ASP A 91 18.87 50.06 -28.90
N ARG A 92 19.02 49.14 -29.87
CA ARG A 92 18.41 49.26 -31.20
C ARG A 92 16.89 49.32 -31.15
N THR A 93 16.27 48.51 -30.29
CA THR A 93 14.80 48.53 -30.11
C THR A 93 14.34 49.89 -29.60
N PHE A 94 15.06 50.50 -28.64
CA PHE A 94 14.71 51.84 -28.17
C PHE A 94 15.07 52.94 -29.18
N GLU A 95 16.20 52.85 -29.89
CA GLU A 95 16.60 53.83 -30.91
C GLU A 95 15.63 53.90 -32.10
N GLU A 96 15.07 52.76 -32.53
CA GLU A 96 14.24 52.69 -33.75
C GLU A 96 12.72 52.76 -33.49
N HIS A 97 12.26 52.53 -32.26
CA HIS A 97 10.82 52.47 -31.90
C HIS A 97 10.51 53.34 -30.68
N ASP A 98 10.31 54.65 -30.90
CA ASP A 98 10.09 55.66 -29.84
C ASP A 98 8.89 55.38 -28.92
N ASP A 99 7.90 54.66 -29.42
CA ASP A 99 6.69 54.19 -28.72
C ASP A 99 6.97 53.07 -27.70
N VAL A 100 8.11 52.38 -27.82
CA VAL A 100 8.54 51.34 -26.87
C VAL A 100 9.28 51.99 -25.69
N HIS A 101 8.66 51.95 -24.51
CA HIS A 101 9.23 52.53 -23.28
C HIS A 101 9.70 51.50 -22.26
N HIS A 102 9.13 50.29 -22.29
CA HIS A 102 9.34 49.28 -21.26
C HIS A 102 9.28 47.88 -21.87
N ILE A 103 10.41 47.17 -21.79
CA ILE A 103 10.53 45.83 -22.34
C ILE A 103 11.05 44.83 -21.32
N HIS A 104 10.69 43.57 -21.55
CA HIS A 104 11.31 42.42 -20.93
C HIS A 104 11.82 41.52 -22.06
N LEU A 105 13.15 41.44 -22.17
CA LEU A 105 13.84 40.74 -23.27
C LEU A 105 14.48 39.47 -22.73
N GLU A 106 14.37 38.38 -23.48
CA GLU A 106 15.01 37.10 -23.19
C GLU A 106 15.71 36.59 -24.44
N ILE A 107 17.01 36.32 -24.34
CA ILE A 107 17.81 35.74 -25.42
C ILE A 107 18.36 34.40 -24.92
N GLN A 108 17.94 33.34 -25.58
CA GLN A 108 18.41 31.97 -25.33
C GLN A 108 19.36 31.54 -26.45
N ARG A 109 20.44 30.85 -26.08
CA ARG A 109 21.37 30.21 -27.00
C ARG A 109 21.33 28.69 -26.80
N PRO A 110 20.50 27.97 -27.60
CA PRO A 110 20.38 26.52 -27.49
C PRO A 110 21.70 25.84 -27.81
N ARG A 111 22.06 24.82 -27.01
CA ARG A 111 23.35 24.12 -27.12
C ARG A 111 24.55 25.08 -27.08
N GLY A 112 24.46 26.16 -26.31
CA GLY A 112 25.48 27.21 -26.25
C GLY A 112 26.81 26.75 -25.63
N LEU A 113 26.83 25.62 -24.92
CA LEU A 113 28.00 25.07 -24.25
C LEU A 113 28.44 23.74 -24.88
N LEU A 114 29.61 23.24 -24.46
CA LEU A 114 30.20 21.98 -24.96
C LEU A 114 29.29 20.76 -24.72
N TYR A 115 28.57 20.77 -23.60
CA TYR A 115 27.54 19.78 -23.27
C TYR A 115 26.16 20.39 -23.54
N PRO A 116 25.15 19.60 -23.92
CA PRO A 116 23.87 20.10 -24.41
C PRO A 116 23.08 20.83 -23.32
N ALA A 117 23.41 22.10 -23.09
CA ALA A 117 22.74 23.02 -22.19
C ALA A 117 22.39 24.31 -22.95
N THR A 118 21.27 24.93 -22.57
CA THR A 118 20.84 26.23 -23.10
C THR A 118 21.29 27.31 -22.13
N THR A 119 22.01 28.31 -22.63
CA THR A 119 22.36 29.50 -21.84
C THR A 119 21.42 30.63 -22.20
N ALA A 120 20.92 31.39 -21.23
CA ALA A 120 20.06 32.53 -21.51
C ALA A 120 20.40 33.75 -20.65
N ILE A 121 20.02 34.92 -21.16
CA ILE A 121 19.92 36.17 -20.42
C ILE A 121 18.52 36.72 -20.57
N ARG A 122 17.95 37.16 -19.45
CA ARG A 122 16.60 37.70 -19.33
C ARG A 122 16.62 38.91 -18.43
N ALA A 123 16.16 40.07 -18.89
CA ALA A 123 16.09 41.26 -18.05
C ALA A 123 15.00 42.24 -18.49
N GLU A 124 14.52 43.02 -17.52
CA GLU A 124 13.60 44.13 -17.74
C GLU A 124 14.41 45.42 -17.98
N ALA A 125 14.06 46.15 -19.03
CA ALA A 125 14.70 47.41 -19.40
C ALA A 125 13.67 48.50 -19.68
N ARG A 126 13.99 49.72 -19.25
CA ARG A 126 13.19 50.92 -19.51
C ARG A 126 14.01 51.91 -20.29
N ARG A 127 13.39 52.59 -21.24
CA ARG A 127 14.03 53.63 -22.06
C ARG A 127 14.71 54.72 -21.21
N SER A 128 14.17 55.04 -20.04
CA SER A 128 14.69 56.06 -19.12
C SER A 128 15.86 55.60 -18.25
N ALA A 129 16.27 54.32 -18.32
CA ALA A 129 17.34 53.77 -17.52
C ALA A 129 18.47 53.23 -18.40
N ASN A 130 19.70 53.71 -18.16
CA ASN A 130 20.89 53.29 -18.93
C ASN A 130 21.35 51.85 -18.60
N THR A 131 20.79 51.24 -17.54
CA THR A 131 21.09 49.86 -17.13
C THR A 131 19.79 49.13 -16.80
N PRO A 132 19.69 47.82 -17.12
CA PRO A 132 18.53 47.01 -16.77
C PRO A 132 18.38 46.91 -15.24
N SER A 133 17.14 46.75 -14.77
CA SER A 133 16.79 46.81 -13.34
C SER A 133 17.29 45.62 -12.53
N ALA A 134 17.12 44.41 -13.08
CA ALA A 134 17.66 43.16 -12.56
C ALA A 134 17.79 42.17 -13.71
N GLU A 135 18.91 41.46 -13.76
CA GLU A 135 19.20 40.49 -14.81
C GLU A 135 19.15 39.09 -14.26
N GLN A 136 18.56 38.20 -15.05
CA GLN A 136 18.45 36.79 -14.79
C GLN A 136 19.22 36.06 -15.88
N LEU A 137 20.31 35.40 -15.51
CA LEU A 137 21.05 34.51 -16.40
C LEU A 137 20.68 33.07 -16.07
N SER A 138 20.66 32.18 -17.04
CA SER A 138 20.35 30.78 -16.77
C SER A 138 21.18 29.80 -17.58
N ILE A 139 21.36 28.61 -16.99
CA ILE A 139 21.84 27.40 -17.66
C ILE A 139 20.72 26.37 -17.48
N SER A 140 20.11 25.95 -18.58
CA SER A 140 19.00 25.00 -18.56
C SER A 140 19.36 23.67 -19.23
N ASN A 141 18.74 22.60 -18.76
CA ASN A 141 18.98 21.21 -19.18
C ASN A 141 20.43 20.76 -19.00
N LEU A 142 21.10 21.18 -17.92
CA LEU A 142 22.45 20.72 -17.62
C LEU A 142 22.41 19.30 -17.06
N GLU A 143 22.75 18.32 -17.90
CA GLU A 143 22.75 16.90 -17.53
C GLU A 143 24.14 16.44 -17.05
N ILE A 144 24.21 15.91 -15.83
CA ILE A 144 25.43 15.42 -15.20
C ILE A 144 25.15 14.04 -14.58
N ARG A 145 26.01 13.06 -14.85
CA ARG A 145 25.97 11.76 -14.17
C ARG A 145 26.74 11.84 -12.86
N THR A 146 26.11 11.45 -11.77
CA THR A 146 26.74 11.42 -10.44
C THR A 146 26.12 10.33 -9.58
N ILE A 147 26.82 9.95 -8.51
CA ILE A 147 26.25 9.09 -7.49
C ILE A 147 25.27 9.93 -6.66
N ILE A 148 23.98 9.59 -6.69
CA ILE A 148 22.98 10.28 -5.89
C ILE A 148 21.85 9.36 -5.44
N GLY A 149 21.57 9.38 -4.15
CA GLY A 149 20.46 8.61 -3.57
C GLY A 149 20.84 8.02 -2.23
N ILE A 150 19.83 7.68 -1.44
CA ILE A 150 20.01 7.14 -0.09
C ILE A 150 20.19 5.61 -0.17
N ASN A 151 19.68 4.98 -1.23
CA ASN A 151 19.72 3.54 -1.42
C ASN A 151 21.09 3.08 -1.95
N ASP A 152 21.62 1.97 -1.43
CA ASP A 152 22.95 1.45 -1.83
C ASP A 152 23.07 1.15 -3.34
N CYS A 153 21.99 0.74 -4.02
CA CYS A 153 22.00 0.57 -5.48
C CYS A 153 22.19 1.89 -6.25
N GLU A 154 21.66 3.00 -5.72
CA GLU A 154 21.88 4.35 -6.24
C GLU A 154 23.33 4.83 -5.97
N ARG A 155 24.08 4.10 -5.13
CA ARG A 155 25.47 4.39 -4.76
C ARG A 155 26.51 3.64 -5.58
N GLU A 156 26.09 2.62 -6.34
CA GLU A 156 26.98 1.78 -7.16
C GLU A 156 27.12 2.31 -8.60
N GLU A 157 26.07 2.93 -9.14
CA GLU A 157 26.07 3.48 -10.50
C GLU A 157 25.78 4.99 -10.56
N THR A 158 26.48 5.69 -11.45
CA THR A 158 26.22 7.11 -11.68
C THR A 158 24.90 7.30 -12.40
N GLN A 159 24.01 8.07 -11.79
CA GLN A 159 22.67 8.36 -12.31
C GLN A 159 22.65 9.74 -12.94
N LEU A 160 21.81 9.92 -13.95
CA LEU A 160 21.65 11.19 -14.64
C LEU A 160 20.82 12.15 -13.79
N VAL A 161 21.40 13.28 -13.42
CA VAL A 161 20.71 14.39 -12.76
C VAL A 161 20.68 15.56 -13.72
N ARG A 162 19.51 16.17 -13.89
CA ARG A 162 19.31 17.39 -14.67
C ARG A 162 19.26 18.59 -13.73
N PHE A 163 19.96 19.65 -14.12
CA PHE A 163 19.97 20.91 -13.40
C PHE A 163 19.47 22.06 -14.28
N ASP A 164 18.58 22.88 -13.71
CA ASP A 164 18.26 24.22 -14.22
C ASP A 164 18.74 25.25 -13.20
N LEU A 165 19.65 26.11 -13.62
CA LEU A 165 20.29 27.11 -12.79
C LEU A 165 19.85 28.50 -13.23
N ILE A 166 19.41 29.30 -12.27
CA ILE A 166 18.96 30.67 -12.49
C ILE A 166 19.77 31.59 -11.57
N PHE A 167 20.51 32.50 -12.17
CA PHE A 167 21.36 33.47 -11.49
C PHE A 167 20.71 34.84 -11.56
N HIS A 168 20.46 35.43 -10.40
CA HIS A 168 19.94 36.78 -10.31
C HIS A 168 21.07 37.74 -9.96
N ARG A 169 21.24 38.79 -10.77
CA ARG A 169 22.16 39.89 -10.49
C ARG A 169 21.44 41.23 -10.58
N ARG A 170 21.61 42.05 -9.55
CA ARG A 170 21.09 43.42 -9.43
C ARG A 170 22.04 44.42 -10.07
N THR A 171 23.35 44.14 -10.04
CA THR A 171 24.38 44.98 -10.65
C THR A 171 25.23 44.15 -11.59
N ARG A 172 25.49 44.66 -12.80
CA ARG A 172 26.32 43.99 -13.80
C ARG A 172 27.82 44.31 -13.57
N PRO A 173 28.69 43.30 -13.38
CA PRO A 173 30.14 43.51 -13.35
C PRO A 173 30.72 43.91 -14.71
N THR A 174 31.96 44.38 -14.73
CA THR A 174 32.69 44.72 -15.97
C THR A 174 33.12 43.48 -16.76
N SER A 175 33.28 42.33 -16.10
CA SER A 175 33.58 41.04 -16.72
C SER A 175 32.31 40.34 -17.23
N VAL A 176 32.43 39.64 -18.37
CA VAL A 176 31.37 38.80 -18.94
C VAL A 176 31.02 37.64 -18.02
N PHE A 177 29.76 37.20 -18.00
CA PHE A 177 29.35 36.05 -17.20
C PHE A 177 30.01 34.76 -17.70
N PRO A 178 30.79 34.06 -16.84
CA PRO A 178 31.66 32.96 -17.28
C PRO A 178 30.91 31.62 -17.41
N PHE A 179 29.86 31.54 -18.24
CA PHE A 179 28.99 30.36 -18.39
C PHE A 179 29.77 29.06 -18.55
N ARG A 180 30.76 29.03 -19.45
CA ARG A 180 31.54 27.84 -19.77
C ARG A 180 32.41 27.37 -18.62
N ASN A 181 33.05 28.31 -17.90
CA ASN A 181 33.94 27.95 -16.80
C ASN A 181 33.14 27.49 -15.58
N LEU A 182 31.98 28.12 -15.34
CA LEU A 182 31.05 27.72 -14.30
C LEU A 182 30.49 26.31 -14.57
N GLU A 183 30.00 26.05 -15.78
CA GLU A 183 29.49 24.73 -16.17
C GLU A 183 30.55 23.63 -16.00
N ARG A 184 31.79 23.90 -16.43
CA ARG A 184 32.91 22.99 -16.24
C ARG A 184 33.20 22.74 -14.75
N SER A 185 33.16 23.79 -13.93
CA SER A 185 33.37 23.69 -12.48
C SER A 185 32.31 22.81 -11.81
N ILE A 186 31.03 23.12 -12.05
CA ILE A 186 29.89 22.34 -11.53
C ILE A 186 29.98 20.88 -11.98
N ARG A 187 30.21 20.63 -13.27
CA ARG A 187 30.32 19.26 -13.79
C ARG A 187 31.45 18.50 -13.11
N ASN A 188 32.63 19.08 -12.98
CA ASN A 188 33.78 18.41 -12.38
C ASN A 188 33.55 18.04 -10.92
N ASP A 189 32.90 18.93 -10.15
CA ASP A 189 32.64 18.70 -8.73
C ASP A 189 31.49 17.72 -8.52
N VAL A 190 30.37 17.93 -9.20
CA VAL A 190 29.17 17.07 -9.12
C VAL A 190 29.48 15.65 -9.57
N THR A 191 30.24 15.45 -10.66
CA THR A 191 30.61 14.10 -11.13
C THR A 191 31.38 13.30 -10.09
N LYS A 192 32.16 13.97 -9.22
CA LYS A 192 32.94 13.34 -8.14
C LYS A 192 32.17 13.25 -6.82
N SER A 193 31.01 13.90 -6.73
CA SER A 193 30.20 13.92 -5.53
C SER A 193 29.41 12.62 -5.36
N SER A 194 28.91 12.38 -4.13
CA SER A 194 28.14 11.18 -3.80
C SER A 194 27.07 11.48 -2.74
N TYR A 195 26.22 12.47 -3.03
CA TYR A 195 25.22 12.97 -2.09
C TYR A 195 24.05 12.00 -1.92
N LEU A 196 23.52 11.90 -0.70
CA LEU A 196 22.37 11.05 -0.41
C LEU A 196 21.05 11.61 -0.95
N THR A 197 20.87 12.94 -0.94
CA THR A 197 19.60 13.57 -1.31
C THR A 197 19.78 14.65 -2.38
N LEU A 198 18.71 14.91 -3.15
CA LEU A 198 18.68 15.97 -4.15
C LEU A 198 18.80 17.36 -3.52
N GLU A 199 18.27 17.58 -2.33
CA GLU A 199 18.35 18.84 -1.60
C GLU A 199 19.79 19.17 -1.21
N ALA A 200 20.54 18.17 -0.72
CA ALA A 200 21.95 18.34 -0.37
C ALA A 200 22.80 18.61 -1.62
N LEU A 201 22.56 17.87 -2.71
CA LEU A 201 23.25 18.09 -3.98
C LEU A 201 22.91 19.46 -4.59
N ALA A 202 21.63 19.85 -4.62
CA ALA A 202 21.20 21.16 -5.10
C ALA A 202 21.81 22.28 -4.26
N SER A 203 21.83 22.13 -2.93
CA SER A 203 22.43 23.11 -2.01
C SER A 203 23.94 23.23 -2.20
N HIS A 204 24.61 22.13 -2.53
CA HIS A 204 26.02 22.14 -2.89
C HIS A 204 26.28 22.85 -4.22
N VAL A 205 25.50 22.59 -5.26
CA VAL A 205 25.62 23.28 -6.57
C VAL A 205 25.35 24.77 -6.43
N ALA A 206 24.35 25.16 -5.63
CA ALA A 206 24.04 26.56 -5.35
C ALA A 206 25.25 27.26 -4.69
N ARG A 207 25.82 26.63 -3.67
CA ARG A 207 27.00 27.14 -2.98
C ARG A 207 28.22 27.26 -3.90
N LEU A 208 28.55 26.20 -4.63
CA LEU A 208 29.68 26.20 -5.57
C LEU A 208 29.52 27.29 -6.63
N SER A 209 28.29 27.53 -7.10
CA SER A 209 28.01 28.59 -8.07
C SER A 209 28.23 29.98 -7.49
N LEU A 210 27.76 30.24 -6.26
CA LEU A 210 27.96 31.54 -5.58
C LEU A 210 29.44 31.77 -5.24
N GLU A 211 30.16 30.73 -4.78
CA GLU A 211 31.60 30.79 -4.50
C GLU A 211 32.42 31.06 -5.78
N PHE A 212 32.03 30.47 -6.91
CA PHE A 212 32.70 30.65 -8.20
C PHE A 212 32.42 32.03 -8.81
N LEU A 213 31.17 32.48 -8.76
CA LEU A 213 30.72 33.71 -9.39
C LEU A 213 31.06 34.95 -8.57
N GLN A 214 31.10 34.84 -7.23
CA GLN A 214 31.37 35.95 -6.32
C GLN A 214 30.49 37.17 -6.67
N ASP A 215 31.11 38.27 -7.09
CA ASP A 215 30.43 39.52 -7.44
C ASP A 215 29.56 39.44 -8.71
N HIS A 216 29.59 38.33 -9.45
CA HIS A 216 28.76 38.12 -10.65
C HIS A 216 27.31 37.71 -10.38
N CYS A 217 26.94 37.39 -9.14
CA CYS A 217 25.60 36.89 -8.80
C CYS A 217 25.20 37.23 -7.36
N ASP A 218 23.99 37.75 -7.15
CA ASP A 218 23.45 38.01 -5.80
C ASP A 218 22.77 36.77 -5.20
N SER A 219 22.09 35.99 -6.04
CA SER A 219 21.41 34.77 -5.63
C SER A 219 21.31 33.78 -6.77
N VAL A 220 21.40 32.49 -6.44
CA VAL A 220 21.17 31.41 -7.39
C VAL A 220 19.96 30.59 -6.96
N THR A 221 19.09 30.28 -7.92
CA THR A 221 18.06 29.26 -7.81
C THR A 221 18.53 28.01 -8.57
N VAL A 222 18.48 26.86 -7.91
CA VAL A 222 18.88 25.57 -8.46
C VAL A 222 17.68 24.64 -8.42
N LYS A 223 17.25 24.18 -9.60
CA LYS A 223 16.35 23.04 -9.73
C LYS A 223 17.18 21.80 -10.05
N ALA A 224 17.01 20.74 -9.28
CA ALA A 224 17.69 19.48 -9.50
C ALA A 224 16.65 18.36 -9.61
N SER A 225 16.66 17.66 -10.73
CA SER A 225 15.70 16.59 -11.03
C SER A 225 16.41 15.30 -11.40
N LYS A 226 15.89 14.20 -10.86
CA LYS A 226 16.42 12.85 -11.07
C LYS A 226 15.47 12.07 -11.97
N TYR A 227 15.64 12.22 -13.27
CA TYR A 227 14.75 11.62 -14.26
C TYR A 227 14.69 10.09 -14.10
N SER A 228 13.49 9.53 -14.24
CA SER A 228 13.24 8.08 -14.14
C SER A 228 13.55 7.44 -12.77
N ALA A 229 13.78 8.24 -11.71
CA ALA A 229 13.91 7.70 -10.35
C ALA A 229 12.58 7.24 -9.73
N LEU A 230 11.45 7.61 -10.35
CA LEU A 230 10.10 7.24 -9.93
C LEU A 230 9.38 6.58 -11.12
N VAL A 231 8.81 5.40 -10.92
CA VAL A 231 8.27 4.58 -12.02
C VAL A 231 7.04 5.20 -12.70
N CYS A 232 6.32 6.09 -12.00
CA CYS A 232 5.06 6.69 -12.48
C CYS A 232 5.13 8.23 -12.63
N ALA A 233 6.33 8.82 -12.56
CA ALA A 233 6.55 10.25 -12.73
C ALA A 233 7.80 10.51 -13.56
N GLU A 234 7.89 11.65 -14.23
CA GLU A 234 9.06 12.02 -15.02
C GLU A 234 10.35 12.01 -14.17
N GLY A 235 10.23 12.40 -12.90
CA GLY A 235 11.23 12.26 -11.85
C GLY A 235 10.87 13.14 -10.64
N PRO A 236 11.48 12.93 -9.47
CA PRO A 236 11.44 13.89 -8.39
C PRO A 236 12.31 15.10 -8.73
N GLU A 237 11.83 16.30 -8.42
CA GLU A 237 12.54 17.57 -8.58
C GLU A 237 12.51 18.35 -7.27
N VAL A 238 13.64 18.99 -6.95
CA VAL A 238 13.73 19.95 -5.85
C VAL A 238 14.17 21.30 -6.40
N GLU A 239 13.61 22.39 -5.87
CA GLU A 239 13.98 23.76 -6.21
C GLU A 239 14.41 24.50 -4.94
N ILE A 240 15.60 25.09 -4.95
CA ILE A 240 16.10 25.90 -3.84
C ILE A 240 16.68 27.22 -4.33
N THR A 241 16.63 28.26 -3.49
CA THR A 241 17.30 29.55 -3.74
C THR A 241 18.28 29.85 -2.60
N ARG A 242 19.47 30.36 -2.93
CA ARG A 242 20.50 30.79 -1.96
C ARG A 242 21.01 32.19 -2.30
N LEU A 243 21.26 33.01 -1.27
CA LEU A 243 21.78 34.36 -1.39
C LEU A 243 23.27 34.39 -1.06
N LEU A 244 24.04 35.26 -1.71
CA LEU A 244 25.48 35.45 -1.44
C LEU A 244 25.76 35.87 0.03
N LYS A 245 24.77 36.42 0.74
CA LYS A 245 24.90 36.91 2.13
C LYS A 245 24.64 35.85 3.21
N ASP A 246 24.28 34.61 2.86
CA ASP A 246 24.13 33.52 3.84
C ASP A 246 25.51 33.01 4.27
N GLY A 247 26.17 33.75 5.17
CA GLY A 247 27.54 33.54 5.67
C GLY A 247 27.75 32.32 6.58
N SER A 248 27.21 31.16 6.22
CA SER A 248 27.46 29.89 6.91
C SER A 248 27.78 28.78 5.92
N LEU A 249 28.95 28.88 5.29
CA LEU A 249 29.52 27.84 4.44
C LEU A 249 30.68 27.16 5.18
N ALA A 250 30.35 26.37 6.19
CA ALA A 250 31.29 25.42 6.80
C ALA A 250 31.02 24.00 6.27
N PRO A 251 32.05 23.17 6.03
CA PRO A 251 31.88 21.82 5.53
C PRO A 251 31.41 20.91 6.68
N HIS A 252 30.19 20.39 6.59
CA HIS A 252 29.72 19.31 7.45
C HIS A 252 29.44 18.06 6.61
N TYR A 253 30.51 17.40 6.21
CA TYR A 253 30.51 15.94 6.03
C TYR A 253 31.62 15.38 6.93
N SER A 254 31.31 15.31 8.21
CA SER A 254 32.03 14.54 9.22
C SER A 254 30.98 13.98 10.18
N GLY A 255 31.00 12.65 10.32
CA GLY A 255 30.24 11.80 11.24
C GLY A 255 29.09 12.40 12.06
N GLY A 256 27.90 11.82 11.84
CA GLY A 256 26.79 11.80 12.80
C GLY A 256 26.03 13.11 12.96
N ILE A 257 24.69 13.02 12.99
CA ILE A 257 23.79 13.60 14.01
C ILE A 257 22.34 13.66 13.48
N VAL A 258 21.46 12.96 14.21
CA VAL A 258 20.16 13.37 14.80
C VAL A 258 19.18 14.19 13.95
N TYR A 259 18.03 13.60 13.66
CA TYR A 259 16.79 14.35 13.40
C TYR A 259 16.11 14.74 14.71
N LYS A 260 15.98 16.05 14.94
CA LYS A 260 15.01 16.65 15.88
C LYS A 260 13.84 17.21 15.08
N THR A 261 12.63 16.75 15.39
CA THR A 261 11.39 17.32 14.85
C THR A 261 11.03 18.61 15.61
N PRO A 262 10.67 19.73 14.94
CA PRO A 262 10.24 20.94 15.62
C PRO A 262 8.82 20.78 16.17
N VAL A 263 8.63 21.21 17.42
CA VAL A 263 7.32 21.42 18.05
C VAL A 263 6.76 22.74 17.55
N VAL A 264 5.57 22.72 16.91
CA VAL A 264 4.75 23.91 16.70
C VAL A 264 3.34 23.64 17.23
N THR A 265 3.05 24.28 18.36
CA THR A 265 1.71 24.47 18.91
C THR A 265 0.96 25.54 18.13
N THR A 266 -0.17 25.20 17.51
CA THR A 266 -1.31 26.13 17.36
C THR A 266 -2.62 25.36 17.21
N SER A 267 -3.57 25.82 18.01
CA SER A 267 -4.97 25.43 18.11
C SER A 267 -5.80 25.65 16.85
N ASN A 268 -6.78 24.76 16.69
CA ASN A 268 -8.06 24.90 15.98
C ASN A 268 -8.09 24.78 14.45
N SER A 269 -8.86 23.75 14.05
CA SER A 269 -9.84 23.67 12.97
C SER A 269 -9.43 22.97 11.66
N VAL A 270 -10.13 21.83 11.46
CA VAL A 270 -10.36 21.03 10.25
C VAL A 270 -9.28 19.98 9.92
N GLU A 271 -9.50 18.73 10.37
CA GLU A 271 -8.69 17.54 10.01
C GLU A 271 -9.22 16.85 8.73
N PRO A 272 -8.39 16.60 7.71
CA PRO A 272 -8.54 15.49 6.78
C PRO A 272 -7.98 14.17 7.39
N PRO A 273 -8.38 12.98 6.89
CA PRO A 273 -8.07 11.71 7.53
C PRO A 273 -6.58 11.33 7.44
N PRO A 274 -6.06 10.51 8.37
CA PRO A 274 -4.64 10.20 8.46
C PRO A 274 -4.20 9.24 7.35
N THR A 275 -3.14 9.64 6.64
CA THR A 275 -2.41 8.85 5.65
C THR A 275 -1.58 7.74 6.33
N ALA A 276 -1.66 6.55 5.75
CA ALA A 276 -0.91 5.35 6.08
C ALA A 276 0.63 5.55 5.94
N PRO A 277 1.45 4.73 6.63
CA PRO A 277 2.91 4.84 6.61
C PRO A 277 3.51 4.39 5.26
N VAL A 278 4.50 5.13 4.77
CA VAL A 278 5.24 4.85 3.53
C VAL A 278 6.25 3.72 3.78
N LEU A 279 6.23 2.72 2.90
CA LEU A 279 7.01 1.48 2.93
C LEU A 279 8.52 1.71 2.76
N ALA A 280 9.31 1.09 3.63
CA ALA A 280 10.76 0.95 3.53
C ALA A 280 11.16 -0.10 2.47
N THR A 281 12.18 0.21 1.66
CA THR A 281 12.75 -0.64 0.60
C THR A 281 13.70 -1.74 1.12
N GLY A 282 13.76 -1.93 2.43
CA GLY A 282 14.40 -3.03 3.13
C GLY A 282 13.68 -3.29 4.45
N LEU A 283 13.95 -4.42 5.09
CA LEU A 283 13.60 -4.62 6.49
C LEU A 283 14.44 -3.62 7.30
N SER A 284 13.85 -2.51 7.75
CA SER A 284 14.55 -1.56 8.62
C SER A 284 13.56 -0.92 9.57
N THR A 285 13.93 -0.77 10.83
CA THR A 285 13.21 0.02 11.83
C THR A 285 13.73 1.46 11.81
N SER A 286 12.91 2.42 12.25
CA SER A 286 13.34 3.81 12.48
C SER A 286 14.06 4.02 13.82
N ASP A 287 14.08 2.98 14.67
CA ASP A 287 14.72 2.93 15.98
C ASP A 287 15.97 2.06 15.87
N GLU A 288 17.16 2.66 16.00
CA GLU A 288 18.47 1.97 15.90
C GLU A 288 18.67 0.88 16.97
N SER A 289 17.84 0.86 18.02
CA SER A 289 17.84 -0.20 19.03
C SER A 289 17.00 -1.43 18.64
N LYS A 290 16.33 -1.37 17.49
CA LYS A 290 15.43 -2.42 16.99
C LYS A 290 15.85 -2.86 15.60
N HIS A 291 15.39 -4.04 15.23
CA HIS A 291 15.69 -4.74 13.98
C HIS A 291 14.41 -5.35 13.41
N LEU A 292 14.33 -5.44 12.08
CA LEU A 292 13.28 -6.20 11.42
C LEU A 292 13.83 -7.54 10.93
N ALA A 293 13.12 -8.63 11.23
CA ALA A 293 13.48 -9.96 10.74
C ALA A 293 12.26 -10.67 10.16
N ALA A 294 12.47 -11.41 9.07
CA ALA A 294 11.48 -12.31 8.51
C ALA A 294 11.84 -13.74 8.92
N LEU A 295 10.88 -14.46 9.51
CA LEU A 295 11.06 -15.82 9.98
C LEU A 295 10.22 -16.79 9.15
N ALA A 296 10.80 -17.93 8.78
CA ALA A 296 10.05 -19.08 8.28
C ALA A 296 9.60 -19.94 9.46
N ILE A 297 8.40 -20.51 9.35
CA ILE A 297 7.81 -21.35 10.37
C ILE A 297 7.22 -22.59 9.70
N GLY A 298 7.67 -23.78 10.11
CA GLY A 298 7.20 -25.06 9.58
C GLY A 298 6.77 -26.02 10.70
N SER A 299 5.70 -26.78 10.48
CA SER A 299 5.25 -27.82 11.41
C SER A 299 4.57 -28.98 10.68
N ASN A 300 4.96 -30.23 10.98
CA ASN A 300 4.36 -31.43 10.39
C ASN A 300 4.14 -32.59 11.39
N LEU A 301 4.31 -32.35 12.69
CA LEU A 301 4.11 -33.36 13.74
C LEU A 301 3.06 -32.89 14.75
N GLY A 302 2.00 -33.69 14.93
CA GLY A 302 0.93 -33.38 15.87
C GLY A 302 -0.01 -32.30 15.34
N ASP A 303 -0.45 -31.40 16.22
CA ASP A 303 -1.34 -30.29 15.88
C ASP A 303 -0.51 -29.08 15.40
N SER A 304 -0.35 -28.94 14.08
CA SER A 304 0.50 -27.91 13.49
C SER A 304 0.07 -26.49 13.83
N PHE A 305 -1.24 -26.20 13.89
CA PHE A 305 -1.72 -24.87 14.27
C PHE A 305 -1.41 -24.56 15.73
N TYR A 306 -1.66 -25.51 16.64
CA TYR A 306 -1.30 -25.37 18.05
C TYR A 306 0.19 -25.10 18.22
N ASN A 307 1.05 -25.88 17.56
CA ASN A 307 2.50 -25.73 17.64
C ASN A 307 2.96 -24.35 17.15
N ILE A 308 2.42 -23.90 16.01
CA ILE A 308 2.75 -22.60 15.41
C ILE A 308 2.28 -21.47 16.33
N GLU A 309 1.02 -21.47 16.77
CA GLU A 309 0.50 -20.39 17.61
C GLU A 309 1.19 -20.35 18.98
N LEU A 310 1.54 -21.50 19.56
CA LEU A 310 2.37 -21.56 20.78
C LEU A 310 3.74 -20.95 20.56
N ALA A 311 4.42 -21.29 19.45
CA ALA A 311 5.73 -20.72 19.12
C ALA A 311 5.66 -19.19 18.97
N LEU A 312 4.62 -18.66 18.32
CA LEU A 312 4.43 -17.21 18.14
C LEU A 312 4.15 -16.50 19.47
N ARG A 313 3.35 -17.10 20.37
CA ARG A 313 3.10 -16.54 21.70
C ARG A 313 4.38 -16.51 22.54
N LEU A 314 5.17 -17.58 22.52
CA LEU A 314 6.48 -17.65 23.20
C LEU A 314 7.48 -16.63 22.63
N LEU A 315 7.43 -16.40 21.31
CA LEU A 315 8.27 -15.41 20.65
C LEU A 315 8.00 -14.00 21.17
N GLU A 316 6.73 -13.65 21.43
CA GLU A 316 6.32 -12.33 21.92
C GLU A 316 6.47 -12.15 23.45
N THR A 317 6.89 -13.19 24.18
CA THR A 317 7.15 -13.14 25.63
C THR A 317 8.59 -13.56 26.02
N PRO A 318 9.64 -13.00 25.39
CA PRO A 318 11.01 -13.47 25.58
C PRO A 318 11.53 -13.28 27.02
N GLY A 319 11.13 -12.21 27.72
CA GLY A 319 11.63 -11.92 29.07
C GLY A 319 11.12 -12.85 30.18
N VAL A 320 10.05 -13.61 29.95
CA VAL A 320 9.40 -14.42 31.01
C VAL A 320 10.01 -15.83 31.11
N HIS A 321 10.72 -16.26 30.07
CA HIS A 321 11.06 -17.69 29.90
C HIS A 321 12.55 -17.97 29.74
N TYR A 322 13.40 -16.93 29.58
CA TYR A 322 14.77 -17.11 29.15
C TYR A 322 15.78 -16.29 29.99
N ASN A 323 16.52 -16.98 30.87
CA ASN A 323 17.52 -16.36 31.78
C ASN A 323 18.81 -15.88 31.09
N ARG A 324 18.93 -16.02 29.76
CA ARG A 324 20.16 -15.69 29.00
C ARG A 324 19.97 -14.56 27.98
N LEU A 325 18.78 -13.96 27.91
CA LEU A 325 18.56 -12.82 27.03
C LEU A 325 18.99 -11.51 27.71
N PRO A 326 19.42 -10.50 26.93
CA PRO A 326 19.69 -9.17 27.46
C PRO A 326 18.47 -8.58 28.20
N GLU A 327 18.73 -7.77 29.22
CA GLU A 327 17.69 -7.00 29.88
C GLU A 327 17.00 -6.06 28.87
N GLY A 328 15.67 -6.07 28.84
CA GLY A 328 14.89 -5.32 27.83
C GLY A 328 14.73 -6.01 26.47
N ALA A 329 15.11 -7.29 26.35
CA ALA A 329 14.81 -8.09 25.17
C ALA A 329 13.31 -8.06 24.83
N ASN A 330 13.00 -7.69 23.60
CA ASN A 330 11.63 -7.59 23.11
C ASN A 330 11.57 -8.14 21.68
N VAL A 331 10.47 -8.83 21.39
CA VAL A 331 10.09 -9.25 20.04
C VAL A 331 8.61 -8.96 19.90
N THR A 332 8.23 -8.33 18.79
CA THR A 332 6.85 -8.02 18.45
C THR A 332 6.58 -8.51 17.04
N ILE A 333 5.52 -9.30 16.86
CA ILE A 333 5.09 -9.70 15.52
C ILE A 333 4.33 -8.54 14.89
N ILE A 334 4.78 -8.15 13.70
CA ILE A 334 4.26 -7.01 12.92
C ILE A 334 3.31 -7.49 11.82
N ASP A 335 3.58 -8.63 11.19
CA ASP A 335 2.70 -9.20 10.17
C ASP A 335 2.90 -10.73 10.14
N THR A 336 1.92 -11.43 9.56
CA THR A 336 1.98 -12.87 9.30
C THR A 336 1.50 -13.16 7.88
N SER A 337 2.06 -14.19 7.25
CA SER A 337 1.58 -14.70 5.97
C SER A 337 0.28 -15.49 6.14
N PHE A 338 -0.28 -16.04 5.06
CA PHE A 338 -1.22 -17.15 5.20
C PHE A 338 -0.48 -18.42 5.69
N MET A 339 -1.23 -19.40 6.22
CA MET A 339 -0.74 -20.76 6.42
C MET A 339 -0.92 -21.56 5.14
N TYR A 340 0.06 -22.38 4.80
CA TYR A 340 0.04 -23.21 3.61
C TYR A 340 0.39 -24.65 3.92
N GLU A 341 -0.47 -25.58 3.51
CA GLU A 341 -0.17 -27.01 3.50
C GLU A 341 0.56 -27.38 2.21
N THR A 342 1.69 -28.08 2.33
CA THR A 342 2.49 -28.58 1.20
C THR A 342 2.92 -30.02 1.42
N GLU A 343 3.14 -30.75 0.32
CA GLU A 343 3.81 -32.05 0.38
C GLU A 343 5.27 -31.88 0.87
N PRO A 344 5.85 -32.91 1.52
CA PRO A 344 7.25 -32.88 1.93
C PRO A 344 8.24 -32.80 0.75
N MET A 345 9.18 -31.86 0.79
CA MET A 345 10.12 -31.62 -0.32
C MET A 345 11.24 -32.67 -0.45
N TYR A 346 11.78 -33.18 0.65
CA TYR A 346 13.02 -34.00 0.65
C TYR A 346 12.80 -35.46 1.04
N VAL A 347 12.00 -35.69 2.08
CA VAL A 347 11.66 -37.03 2.58
C VAL A 347 10.16 -37.17 2.38
N THR A 348 9.73 -37.94 1.39
CA THR A 348 8.32 -37.99 0.97
C THR A 348 7.44 -38.91 1.82
N ASP A 349 8.04 -39.84 2.57
CA ASP A 349 7.36 -40.71 3.53
C ASP A 349 7.21 -40.02 4.90
N GLN A 350 6.51 -38.89 4.95
CA GLN A 350 6.18 -38.17 6.18
C GLN A 350 4.89 -37.33 6.03
N PRO A 351 4.28 -36.86 7.14
CA PRO A 351 3.11 -36.01 7.07
C PRO A 351 3.40 -34.69 6.34
N LYS A 352 2.35 -34.13 5.72
CA LYS A 352 2.40 -32.82 5.06
C LYS A 352 2.83 -31.72 6.02
N PHE A 353 3.51 -30.72 5.49
CA PHE A 353 3.95 -29.55 6.26
C PHE A 353 2.91 -28.45 6.20
N VAL A 354 2.68 -27.80 7.34
CA VAL A 354 2.09 -26.46 7.39
C VAL A 354 3.23 -25.46 7.50
N ASN A 355 3.35 -24.59 6.49
CA ASN A 355 4.35 -23.54 6.39
C ASN A 355 3.69 -22.16 6.46
N CYS A 356 4.30 -21.25 7.20
CA CYS A 356 3.98 -19.83 7.18
C CYS A 356 5.24 -19.01 7.46
N ALA A 357 5.09 -17.69 7.45
CA ALA A 357 6.14 -16.77 7.82
C ALA A 357 5.57 -15.65 8.68
N CYS A 358 6.43 -15.04 9.49
CA CYS A 358 6.10 -13.81 10.21
C CYS A 358 7.19 -12.76 10.04
N LEU A 359 6.75 -11.51 10.06
CA LEU A 359 7.60 -10.34 10.13
C LEU A 359 7.64 -9.87 11.59
N ILE A 360 8.83 -9.73 12.16
CA ILE A 360 9.02 -9.30 13.54
C ILE A 360 9.86 -8.03 13.63
N GLU A 361 9.56 -7.23 14.66
CA GLU A 361 10.44 -6.18 15.20
C GLU A 361 11.08 -6.72 16.48
N THR A 362 12.41 -6.64 16.62
CA THR A 362 13.12 -7.14 17.80
C THR A 362 14.31 -6.28 18.21
N THR A 363 14.64 -6.25 19.49
CA THR A 363 15.88 -5.64 20.02
C THR A 363 17.07 -6.62 20.03
N LEU A 364 16.87 -7.88 19.65
CA LEU A 364 17.89 -8.92 19.67
C LEU A 364 18.79 -8.86 18.45
N SER A 365 20.08 -9.13 18.62
CA SER A 365 21.01 -9.38 17.51
C SER A 365 20.70 -10.72 16.80
N PRO A 366 21.21 -10.97 15.58
CA PRO A 366 20.92 -12.20 14.84
C PRO A 366 21.22 -13.50 15.60
N LEU A 367 22.33 -13.55 16.34
CA LEU A 367 22.71 -14.73 17.13
C LEU A 367 21.85 -14.90 18.38
N GLU A 368 21.47 -13.81 19.04
CA GLU A 368 20.55 -13.86 20.19
C GLU A 368 19.15 -14.31 19.75
N LEU A 369 18.68 -13.83 18.60
CA LEU A 369 17.43 -14.28 18.00
C LEU A 369 17.49 -15.77 17.65
N LEU A 370 18.55 -16.26 17.00
CA LEU A 370 18.71 -17.68 16.70
C LEU A 370 18.65 -18.53 17.98
N ASN A 371 19.34 -18.10 19.04
CA ASN A 371 19.32 -18.78 20.34
C ASN A 371 17.93 -18.82 20.97
N LEU A 372 17.13 -17.75 20.82
CA LEU A 372 15.74 -17.72 21.24
C LEU A 372 14.90 -18.71 20.44
N LEU A 373 15.02 -18.72 19.11
CA LEU A 373 14.26 -19.63 18.24
C LEU A 373 14.56 -21.10 18.57
N LYS A 374 15.83 -21.47 18.79
CA LYS A 374 16.21 -22.84 19.19
C LYS A 374 15.65 -23.25 20.55
N GLN A 375 15.47 -22.31 21.47
CA GLN A 375 14.82 -22.59 22.75
C GLN A 375 13.31 -22.77 22.58
N ILE A 376 12.66 -21.96 21.75
CA ILE A 376 11.23 -22.12 21.42
C ILE A 376 11.00 -23.50 20.77
N GLU A 377 11.84 -23.90 19.81
CA GLU A 377 11.80 -25.24 19.21
C GLU A 377 11.89 -26.35 20.26
N SER A 378 12.79 -26.19 21.24
CA SER A 378 12.93 -27.15 22.34
C SER A 378 11.70 -27.21 23.26
N ILE A 379 11.04 -26.07 23.50
CA ILE A 379 9.86 -25.97 24.39
C ILE A 379 8.62 -26.57 23.71
N VAL A 380 8.37 -26.22 22.44
CA VAL A 380 7.19 -26.68 21.69
C VAL A 380 7.30 -28.18 21.40
N GLY A 381 8.50 -28.68 21.14
CA GLY A 381 8.74 -30.12 21.14
C GLY A 381 9.83 -30.56 20.17
N ARG A 382 11.04 -30.74 20.68
CA ARG A 382 12.09 -31.49 19.98
C ARG A 382 12.05 -32.95 20.43
N VAL A 383 11.39 -33.82 19.66
CA VAL A 383 11.84 -35.23 19.60
C VAL A 383 12.92 -35.24 18.53
N ALA A 384 14.16 -35.55 18.91
CA ALA A 384 15.26 -35.61 17.93
C ALA A 384 14.89 -36.60 16.81
N SER A 385 14.77 -36.10 15.58
CA SER A 385 14.61 -36.89 14.35
C SER A 385 15.84 -36.71 13.45
N PHE A 386 15.88 -37.39 12.31
CA PHE A 386 16.95 -37.26 11.32
C PHE A 386 16.79 -35.97 10.48
N ARG A 387 17.82 -35.59 9.73
CA ARG A 387 17.81 -34.39 8.88
C ARG A 387 16.64 -34.42 7.88
N ASN A 388 15.89 -33.32 7.78
CA ASN A 388 14.64 -33.19 7.01
C ASN A 388 13.49 -34.15 7.44
N GLY A 389 13.58 -34.75 8.62
CA GLY A 389 12.51 -35.55 9.21
C GLY A 389 11.44 -34.72 9.94
N PRO A 390 10.39 -35.37 10.47
CA PRO A 390 9.28 -34.69 11.12
C PRO A 390 9.71 -33.85 12.33
N ARG A 391 9.09 -32.67 12.50
CA ARG A 391 9.32 -31.73 13.62
C ARG A 391 7.99 -31.14 14.10
N ALA A 392 7.86 -30.97 15.42
CA ALA A 392 6.71 -30.25 15.98
C ALA A 392 6.73 -28.77 15.56
N ILE A 393 7.92 -28.16 15.49
CA ILE A 393 8.12 -26.82 14.95
C ILE A 393 9.56 -26.67 14.41
N ASP A 394 9.72 -25.87 13.36
CA ASP A 394 11.00 -25.45 12.79
C ASP A 394 10.95 -23.93 12.56
N LEU A 395 11.96 -23.20 13.04
CA LEU A 395 11.99 -21.74 13.01
C LEU A 395 13.32 -21.25 12.40
N ASP A 396 13.24 -20.67 11.21
CA ASP A 396 14.42 -20.21 10.46
C ASP A 396 14.41 -18.69 10.29
N ILE A 397 15.56 -18.03 10.49
CA ILE A 397 15.75 -16.62 10.14
C ILE A 397 16.00 -16.54 8.64
N LEU A 398 15.07 -15.95 7.89
CA LEU A 398 15.19 -15.79 6.44
C LEU A 398 15.93 -14.53 6.07
N LEU A 399 15.51 -13.41 6.67
CA LEU A 399 16.07 -12.08 6.45
C LEU A 399 16.20 -11.38 7.79
N PHE A 400 17.24 -10.55 7.94
CA PHE A 400 17.46 -9.72 9.12
C PHE A 400 18.06 -8.40 8.68
N ASP A 401 17.29 -7.33 8.84
CA ASP A 401 17.51 -6.04 8.20
C ASP A 401 17.92 -6.20 6.72
N SER A 402 18.97 -5.49 6.29
CA SER A 402 19.71 -5.71 5.03
C SER A 402 21.00 -6.53 5.23
N LYS A 403 21.16 -7.21 6.38
CA LYS A 403 22.43 -7.86 6.73
C LYS A 403 22.72 -9.06 5.83
N ILE A 404 24.00 -9.20 5.51
CA ILE A 404 24.59 -10.42 4.93
C ILE A 404 25.56 -10.97 5.98
N LEU A 405 25.27 -12.15 6.51
CA LEU A 405 26.02 -12.80 7.57
C LEU A 405 26.22 -14.27 7.21
N ASP A 406 27.44 -14.77 7.39
CA ASP A 406 27.75 -16.20 7.34
C ASP A 406 28.76 -16.52 8.44
N THR A 407 28.30 -17.19 9.48
CA THR A 407 29.15 -17.56 10.64
C THR A 407 29.87 -18.89 10.47
N ARG A 408 29.75 -19.56 9.32
CA ARG A 408 30.50 -20.79 9.04
C ARG A 408 31.99 -20.49 8.78
N PRO A 409 32.89 -21.39 9.18
CA PRO A 409 34.28 -21.41 8.72
C PRO A 409 34.36 -21.36 7.19
N LEU A 410 35.40 -20.72 6.64
CA LEU A 410 35.53 -20.52 5.18
C LEU A 410 35.52 -21.83 4.38
N ASP A 411 36.05 -22.90 4.97
CA ASP A 411 36.13 -24.26 4.44
C ASP A 411 34.80 -25.04 4.51
N GLU A 412 33.83 -24.55 5.28
CA GLU A 412 32.51 -25.18 5.46
C GLU A 412 31.38 -24.42 4.74
N ARG A 413 31.68 -23.33 4.03
CA ARG A 413 30.65 -22.48 3.38
C ARG A 413 29.93 -23.15 2.21
N ASP A 414 30.56 -24.16 1.60
CA ASP A 414 29.97 -24.99 0.56
C ASP A 414 29.08 -26.11 1.14
N SER A 415 29.06 -26.30 2.47
CA SER A 415 28.19 -27.27 3.14
C SER A 415 26.77 -26.73 3.29
N ASP A 416 25.79 -27.60 3.02
CA ASP A 416 24.37 -27.34 3.29
C ASP A 416 23.99 -27.45 4.78
N ASP A 417 24.93 -27.85 5.63
CA ASP A 417 24.70 -28.00 7.07
C ASP A 417 24.88 -26.65 7.78
N LEU A 418 23.85 -26.24 8.51
CA LEU A 418 23.82 -25.01 9.29
C LEU A 418 23.81 -25.28 10.79
N GLU A 419 23.99 -26.53 11.23
CA GLU A 419 23.97 -26.86 12.66
C GLU A 419 25.05 -26.08 13.42
N GLY A 420 24.62 -25.25 14.39
CA GLY A 420 25.53 -24.39 15.17
C GLY A 420 25.97 -23.09 14.46
N HIS A 421 25.53 -22.85 13.22
CA HIS A 421 25.89 -21.67 12.44
C HIS A 421 24.67 -20.88 11.97
N LEU A 422 24.88 -19.64 11.53
CA LEU A 422 23.86 -18.71 11.07
C LEU A 422 24.28 -18.11 9.73
N VAL A 423 23.40 -18.25 8.74
CA VAL A 423 23.54 -17.64 7.42
C VAL A 423 22.31 -16.79 7.13
N ILE A 424 22.53 -15.52 6.78
CA ILE A 424 21.50 -14.54 6.46
C ILE A 424 21.93 -13.80 5.18
N PRO A 425 21.08 -13.67 4.16
CA PRO A 425 19.79 -14.34 3.98
C PRO A 425 19.89 -15.87 4.02
N HIS A 426 18.81 -16.56 4.38
CA HIS A 426 18.82 -18.02 4.46
C HIS A 426 19.15 -18.64 3.09
N PRO A 427 20.17 -19.51 2.98
CA PRO A 427 20.74 -19.89 1.68
C PRO A 427 19.76 -20.60 0.75
N LYS A 428 18.84 -21.39 1.32
CA LYS A 428 17.85 -22.17 0.53
C LYS A 428 16.53 -21.44 0.26
N MET A 429 16.38 -20.18 0.66
CA MET A 429 15.10 -19.49 0.47
C MET A 429 14.78 -19.27 -1.01
N LEU A 430 15.80 -19.14 -1.87
CA LEU A 430 15.65 -18.87 -3.30
C LEU A 430 15.15 -20.07 -4.11
N GLU A 431 15.09 -21.27 -3.51
CA GLU A 431 14.72 -22.52 -4.17
C GLU A 431 13.33 -23.03 -3.74
N ARG A 432 12.67 -22.36 -2.78
CA ARG A 432 11.54 -22.91 -2.03
C ARG A 432 10.30 -22.03 -2.17
N GLU A 433 9.33 -22.50 -2.94
CA GLU A 433 8.02 -21.83 -3.04
C GLU A 433 7.36 -21.69 -1.66
N PHE A 434 7.39 -22.74 -0.84
CA PHE A 434 6.81 -22.73 0.51
C PHE A 434 7.50 -21.77 1.50
N VAL A 435 8.59 -21.11 1.09
CA VAL A 435 9.22 -20.00 1.82
C VAL A 435 8.89 -18.66 1.16
N LEU A 436 9.09 -18.55 -0.16
CA LEU A 436 8.89 -17.29 -0.88
C LEU A 436 7.43 -16.88 -0.98
N ARG A 437 6.49 -17.82 -1.07
CA ARG A 437 5.06 -17.52 -1.14
C ARG A 437 4.52 -16.93 0.16
N PRO A 438 4.79 -17.51 1.35
CA PRO A 438 4.53 -16.84 2.62
C PRO A 438 5.16 -15.45 2.74
N LEU A 439 6.42 -15.28 2.31
CA LEU A 439 7.08 -13.97 2.35
C LEU A 439 6.38 -12.95 1.45
N ASN A 440 5.95 -13.38 0.27
CA ASN A 440 5.23 -12.55 -0.69
C ASN A 440 3.88 -12.06 -0.13
N ASP A 441 3.25 -12.77 0.81
CA ASP A 441 2.01 -12.29 1.44
C ASP A 441 2.21 -11.01 2.27
N MET A 442 3.40 -10.82 2.85
CA MET A 442 3.70 -9.73 3.78
C MET A 442 4.57 -8.64 3.15
N ILE A 443 5.61 -9.04 2.41
CA ILE A 443 6.69 -8.16 1.95
C ILE A 443 7.06 -8.42 0.48
N PRO A 444 6.09 -8.35 -0.47
CA PRO A 444 6.32 -8.68 -1.89
C PRO A 444 7.41 -7.82 -2.55
N ASP A 445 7.53 -6.55 -2.14
CA ASP A 445 8.48 -5.58 -2.68
C ASP A 445 9.85 -5.59 -1.97
N CYS A 446 10.04 -6.42 -0.93
CA CYS A 446 11.31 -6.50 -0.22
C CYS A 446 12.39 -7.06 -1.16
N ILE A 447 13.52 -6.36 -1.24
CA ILE A 447 14.65 -6.75 -2.08
C ILE A 447 15.54 -7.71 -1.30
N HIS A 448 15.79 -8.89 -1.86
CA HIS A 448 16.68 -9.86 -1.26
C HIS A 448 18.14 -9.35 -1.26
N PRO A 449 18.83 -9.28 -0.11
CA PRO A 449 20.16 -8.64 0.02
C PRO A 449 21.24 -9.16 -0.94
N VAL A 450 21.24 -10.46 -1.24
CA VAL A 450 22.22 -11.10 -2.16
C VAL A 450 21.73 -11.14 -3.60
N ALA A 451 20.57 -11.76 -3.88
CA ALA A 451 20.02 -11.88 -5.24
C ALA A 451 19.64 -10.55 -5.90
N LYS A 452 19.43 -9.46 -5.14
CA LYS A 452 19.01 -8.13 -5.63
C LYS A 452 17.68 -8.12 -6.40
N LEU A 453 16.86 -9.15 -6.24
CA LEU A 453 15.50 -9.26 -6.80
C LEU A 453 14.47 -9.08 -5.69
N LYS A 454 13.26 -8.61 -6.05
CA LYS A 454 12.15 -8.54 -5.10
C LYS A 454 11.66 -9.95 -4.74
N VAL A 455 11.09 -10.12 -3.56
CA VAL A 455 10.45 -11.38 -3.13
C VAL A 455 9.42 -11.87 -4.15
N GLN A 456 8.61 -10.98 -4.72
CA GLN A 456 7.61 -11.35 -5.75
C GLN A 456 8.26 -11.87 -7.05
N ASP A 457 9.41 -11.31 -7.43
CA ASP A 457 10.12 -11.70 -8.66
C ASP A 457 10.81 -13.05 -8.43
N LEU A 458 11.41 -13.23 -7.25
CA LEU A 458 11.96 -14.52 -6.81
C LEU A 458 10.91 -15.63 -6.77
N LEU A 459 9.72 -15.33 -6.25
CA LEU A 459 8.61 -16.29 -6.26
C LEU A 459 8.20 -16.64 -7.69
N SER A 460 8.08 -15.64 -8.56
CA SER A 460 7.73 -15.84 -9.98
C SER A 460 8.77 -16.69 -10.71
N ASP A 461 10.06 -16.49 -10.41
CA ASP A 461 11.17 -17.27 -10.93
C ASP A 461 11.13 -18.74 -10.47
N VAL A 462 10.80 -19.01 -9.20
CA VAL A 462 10.67 -20.38 -8.70
C VAL A 462 9.48 -21.07 -9.34
N VAL A 463 8.30 -20.43 -9.32
CA VAL A 463 7.06 -20.99 -9.87
C VAL A 463 7.16 -21.25 -11.38
N SER A 464 7.86 -20.39 -12.13
CA SER A 464 8.03 -20.56 -13.58
C SER A 464 9.02 -21.67 -13.98
N LYS A 465 9.93 -22.04 -13.08
CA LYS A 465 10.93 -23.11 -13.31
C LYS A 465 10.43 -24.50 -12.91
N GLU A 466 9.35 -24.59 -12.14
CA GLU A 466 8.76 -25.88 -11.77
C GLU A 466 8.16 -26.57 -12.99
N THR A 467 8.64 -27.79 -13.27
CA THR A 467 8.14 -28.63 -14.37
C THR A 467 6.80 -29.28 -14.03
N GLU A 468 6.54 -29.52 -12.75
CA GLU A 468 5.24 -29.89 -12.19
C GLU A 468 4.96 -28.95 -11.01
N PRO A 469 3.85 -28.19 -11.02
CA PRO A 469 3.56 -27.23 -9.97
C PRO A 469 3.30 -27.93 -8.63
N GLN A 470 3.95 -27.46 -7.57
CA GLN A 470 3.69 -27.98 -6.23
C GLN A 470 2.22 -27.79 -5.82
N VAL A 471 1.62 -28.89 -5.34
CA VAL A 471 0.26 -28.84 -4.79
C VAL A 471 0.30 -28.17 -3.41
N MET A 472 -0.19 -26.94 -3.36
CA MET A 472 -0.17 -26.11 -2.16
C MET A 472 -1.57 -25.56 -1.87
N HIS A 473 -1.97 -25.62 -0.59
CA HIS A 473 -3.29 -25.16 -0.15
C HIS A 473 -3.15 -24.16 0.99
N LYS A 474 -3.86 -23.03 0.93
CA LYS A 474 -4.03 -22.18 2.10
C LYS A 474 -4.84 -22.92 3.15
N VAL A 475 -4.50 -22.75 4.42
CA VAL A 475 -5.16 -23.40 5.56
C VAL A 475 -5.79 -22.34 6.46
N SER A 476 -7.05 -22.57 6.85
CA SER A 476 -7.72 -21.81 7.91
C SER A 476 -8.11 -22.77 9.04
N PRO A 477 -7.45 -22.70 10.21
CA PRO A 477 -7.71 -23.57 11.34
C PRO A 477 -8.89 -23.05 12.18
N PHE A 478 -9.78 -23.96 12.59
CA PHE A 478 -10.88 -23.69 13.52
C PHE A 478 -10.56 -24.35 14.86
N PRO A 479 -10.28 -23.57 15.91
CA PRO A 479 -9.94 -24.12 17.21
C PRO A 479 -11.11 -24.79 17.92
N GLN A 480 -10.79 -25.71 18.82
CA GLN A 480 -11.73 -26.42 19.66
C GLN A 480 -12.07 -25.59 20.90
N TYR A 481 -13.36 -25.31 21.06
CA TYR A 481 -13.93 -24.73 22.27
C TYR A 481 -15.17 -25.51 22.74
N PRO A 482 -15.51 -25.50 24.05
CA PRO A 482 -14.73 -24.90 25.14
C PRO A 482 -13.36 -25.58 25.28
N LEU A 483 -12.40 -24.88 25.88
CA LEU A 483 -11.05 -25.43 26.08
C LEU A 483 -11.14 -26.74 26.85
N VAL A 484 -10.62 -27.81 26.27
CA VAL A 484 -10.54 -29.11 26.95
C VAL A 484 -9.52 -28.98 28.07
N GLN A 485 -9.91 -29.29 29.31
CA GLN A 485 -8.94 -29.42 30.41
C GLN A 485 -8.02 -30.60 30.09
N VAL A 486 -6.87 -30.31 29.49
CA VAL A 486 -5.83 -31.32 29.27
C VAL A 486 -5.31 -31.71 30.65
N SER A 487 -5.66 -32.92 31.09
CA SER A 487 -5.12 -33.52 32.31
C SER A 487 -3.60 -33.62 32.19
N LYS A 488 -2.90 -32.67 32.83
CA LYS A 488 -1.47 -32.70 33.20
C LYS A 488 -0.56 -33.46 32.23
N LYS A 489 -0.20 -32.84 31.11
CA LYS A 489 1.09 -33.13 30.46
C LYS A 489 1.70 -31.83 29.95
N VAL A 490 2.84 -31.53 30.56
CA VAL A 490 3.66 -30.31 30.47
C VAL A 490 3.00 -29.07 31.07
N ASP A 491 3.04 -29.00 32.40
CA ASP A 491 3.07 -27.77 33.19
C ASP A 491 4.27 -26.91 32.73
N LEU A 492 4.14 -26.26 31.59
CA LEU A 492 4.81 -25.00 31.36
C LEU A 492 3.99 -23.99 32.18
N GLN A 493 4.23 -23.92 33.49
CA GLN A 493 3.73 -22.85 34.36
C GLN A 493 4.40 -21.54 33.92
N LEU A 494 3.97 -21.03 32.77
CA LEU A 494 4.42 -19.80 32.17
C LEU A 494 3.38 -18.76 32.60
N PRO A 495 3.65 -17.99 33.68
CA PRO A 495 2.70 -16.98 34.13
C PRO A 495 2.44 -16.00 32.99
N ASN A 496 1.16 -15.76 32.69
CA ASN A 496 0.64 -14.75 31.76
C ASN A 496 0.67 -15.06 30.24
N LEU A 497 0.88 -16.32 29.81
CA LEU A 497 0.66 -16.68 28.40
C LEU A 497 -0.81 -17.08 28.15
N PRO A 498 -1.54 -16.48 27.20
CA PRO A 498 -2.88 -16.93 26.86
C PRO A 498 -2.88 -18.40 26.41
N ALA A 499 -3.94 -19.15 26.73
CA ALA A 499 -4.04 -20.57 26.39
C ALA A 499 -4.22 -20.78 24.88
N VAL A 500 -3.44 -21.69 24.28
CA VAL A 500 -3.58 -22.05 22.86
C VAL A 500 -4.60 -23.19 22.75
N PRO A 501 -5.74 -22.99 22.06
CA PRO A 501 -6.69 -24.07 21.82
C PRO A 501 -6.13 -25.12 20.85
N SER A 502 -6.50 -26.39 21.04
CA SER A 502 -6.26 -27.43 20.04
C SER A 502 -7.15 -27.21 18.81
N THR A 503 -6.76 -27.76 17.67
CA THR A 503 -7.49 -27.63 16.40
C THR A 503 -8.65 -28.62 16.34
N SER A 504 -9.86 -28.13 16.07
CA SER A 504 -11.03 -28.96 15.80
C SER A 504 -11.07 -29.40 14.34
N LYS A 505 -10.93 -28.44 13.42
CA LYS A 505 -11.01 -28.68 11.97
C LYS A 505 -10.17 -27.67 11.22
N CYS A 506 -9.64 -28.05 10.06
CA CYS A 506 -9.03 -27.13 9.12
C CYS A 506 -9.86 -27.06 7.83
N TRP A 507 -10.00 -25.87 7.28
CA TRP A 507 -10.41 -25.68 5.89
C TRP A 507 -9.18 -25.43 5.04
N THR A 508 -9.18 -26.02 3.85
CA THR A 508 -8.13 -25.82 2.85
C THR A 508 -8.70 -25.16 1.61
N PHE A 509 -7.90 -24.28 1.00
CA PHE A 509 -8.23 -23.56 -0.23
C PHE A 509 -7.06 -23.69 -1.20
N PRO A 510 -7.25 -24.30 -2.38
CA PRO A 510 -6.15 -24.45 -3.33
C PRO A 510 -5.76 -23.08 -3.89
N ILE A 511 -4.45 -22.89 -4.12
CA ILE A 511 -3.93 -21.64 -4.69
C ILE A 511 -3.92 -21.65 -6.22
N SER A 512 -3.86 -22.84 -6.83
CA SER A 512 -3.78 -22.97 -8.28
C SER A 512 -5.16 -22.74 -8.91
N PRO A 513 -5.27 -21.88 -9.95
CA PRO A 513 -6.53 -21.62 -10.63
C PRO A 513 -7.19 -22.85 -11.28
N SER A 514 -6.41 -23.90 -11.55
CA SER A 514 -6.85 -25.15 -12.20
C SER A 514 -7.17 -26.27 -11.23
N SER A 515 -6.91 -26.09 -9.93
CA SER A 515 -7.23 -27.11 -8.93
C SER A 515 -8.73 -27.13 -8.65
N PRO A 516 -9.33 -28.32 -8.46
CA PRO A 516 -10.72 -28.42 -8.08
C PRO A 516 -10.93 -27.80 -6.70
N ARG A 517 -11.95 -26.95 -6.60
CA ARG A 517 -12.31 -26.22 -5.39
C ARG A 517 -13.63 -26.74 -4.85
N LYS A 518 -13.80 -26.42 -3.58
CA LYS A 518 -15.01 -26.72 -2.82
C LYS A 518 -15.51 -25.43 -2.21
N THR A 519 -16.77 -25.13 -2.41
CA THR A 519 -17.44 -24.04 -1.68
C THR A 519 -18.04 -24.59 -0.38
N TYR A 520 -17.66 -23.99 0.75
CA TYR A 520 -18.23 -24.32 2.05
C TYR A 520 -19.59 -23.64 2.24
N ILE A 521 -20.48 -24.29 2.99
CA ILE A 521 -21.83 -23.79 3.23
C ILE A 521 -21.97 -23.36 4.69
N MET A 522 -22.35 -22.10 4.90
CA MET A 522 -22.68 -21.54 6.20
C MET A 522 -24.20 -21.43 6.35
N GLY A 523 -24.79 -22.23 7.24
CA GLY A 523 -26.22 -22.16 7.57
C GLY A 523 -26.52 -21.03 8.54
N THR A 524 -27.55 -20.22 8.29
CA THR A 524 -27.95 -19.10 9.15
C THR A 524 -28.99 -19.52 10.20
N LEU A 525 -28.63 -19.43 11.48
CA LEU A 525 -29.50 -19.66 12.63
C LEU A 525 -29.75 -18.35 13.39
N ASN A 526 -30.86 -17.68 13.12
CA ASN A 526 -31.27 -16.51 13.90
C ASN A 526 -31.98 -16.94 15.19
N VAL A 527 -31.44 -16.57 16.34
CA VAL A 527 -32.03 -16.80 17.67
C VAL A 527 -32.72 -15.53 18.21
N THR A 528 -33.36 -14.78 17.32
CA THR A 528 -34.12 -13.58 17.63
C THR A 528 -35.62 -13.90 17.81
N PRO A 529 -36.37 -13.10 18.59
CA PRO A 529 -37.82 -13.30 18.74
C PRO A 529 -38.61 -13.05 17.44
N ASP A 530 -38.03 -12.32 16.49
CA ASP A 530 -38.69 -11.87 15.27
C ASP A 530 -38.56 -12.89 14.12
N SER A 531 -39.67 -13.39 13.59
CA SER A 531 -39.74 -14.49 12.61
C SER A 531 -39.48 -14.09 11.14
N PHE A 532 -38.61 -13.11 10.87
CA PHE A 532 -38.83 -12.29 9.67
C PHE A 532 -38.09 -12.73 8.39
N SER A 533 -36.92 -13.36 8.46
CA SER A 533 -36.24 -13.89 7.25
C SER A 533 -36.58 -15.34 6.99
N ASP A 534 -36.78 -16.13 8.05
CA ASP A 534 -36.71 -17.59 7.99
C ASP A 534 -38.09 -18.23 7.79
N GLY A 535 -39.16 -17.49 8.09
CA GLY A 535 -40.52 -18.02 8.24
C GLY A 535 -40.66 -19.00 9.43
N ARG A 536 -39.58 -19.23 10.17
CA ARG A 536 -39.47 -20.14 11.31
C ARG A 536 -39.06 -19.33 12.54
N ILE A 537 -39.64 -19.68 13.68
CA ILE A 537 -39.31 -19.09 14.99
C ILE A 537 -38.28 -20.01 15.65
N ASN A 538 -36.99 -19.70 15.47
CA ASN A 538 -35.88 -20.42 16.07
C ASN A 538 -35.44 -19.80 17.42
N ASN A 539 -36.37 -19.12 18.10
CA ASN A 539 -36.10 -18.40 19.36
C ASN A 539 -36.08 -19.31 20.60
N THR A 540 -36.29 -20.62 20.44
CA THR A 540 -36.19 -21.61 21.51
C THR A 540 -35.05 -22.57 21.24
N ILE A 541 -34.47 -23.12 22.31
CA ILE A 541 -33.43 -24.17 22.20
C ILE A 541 -33.90 -25.33 21.33
N THR A 542 -35.14 -25.80 21.51
CA THR A 542 -35.68 -26.93 20.75
C THR A 542 -35.76 -26.64 19.25
N THR A 543 -36.28 -25.48 18.85
CA THR A 543 -36.40 -25.13 17.44
C THR A 543 -35.04 -24.84 16.80
N GLY A 544 -34.12 -24.19 17.53
CA GLY A 544 -32.75 -23.98 17.04
C GLY A 544 -31.95 -25.28 16.88
N LEU A 545 -32.09 -26.25 17.79
CA LEU A 545 -31.46 -27.57 17.64
C LEU A 545 -32.03 -28.35 16.45
N SER A 546 -33.35 -28.30 16.26
CA SER A 546 -33.99 -28.90 15.09
C SER A 546 -33.48 -28.28 13.78
N TYR A 547 -33.32 -26.95 13.75
CA TYR A 547 -32.68 -26.29 12.61
C TYR A 547 -31.24 -26.76 12.42
N ALA A 548 -30.42 -26.76 13.47
CA ALA A 548 -29.02 -27.17 13.40
C ALA A 548 -28.86 -28.59 12.85
N GLN A 549 -29.71 -29.52 13.31
CA GLN A 549 -29.76 -30.88 12.78
C GLN A 549 -30.09 -30.89 11.28
N SER A 550 -31.15 -30.19 10.87
CA SER A 550 -31.54 -30.11 9.46
C SER A 550 -30.47 -29.46 8.57
N ALA A 551 -29.78 -28.45 9.09
CA ALA A 551 -28.71 -27.74 8.38
C ALA A 551 -27.50 -28.66 8.18
N VAL A 552 -27.04 -29.37 9.21
CA VAL A 552 -25.93 -30.32 9.06
C VAL A 552 -26.32 -31.45 8.10
N GLN A 553 -27.54 -31.97 8.19
CA GLN A 553 -28.05 -32.97 7.24
C GLN A 553 -28.12 -32.44 5.79
N GLY A 554 -28.44 -31.16 5.62
CA GLY A 554 -28.43 -30.46 4.33
C GLY A 554 -27.03 -30.14 3.80
N GLY A 555 -25.96 -30.41 4.55
CA GLY A 555 -24.58 -30.18 4.14
C GLY A 555 -23.95 -28.87 4.64
N ALA A 556 -24.51 -28.23 5.67
CA ALA A 556 -23.84 -27.11 6.33
C ALA A 556 -22.47 -27.56 6.87
N HIS A 557 -21.45 -26.76 6.58
CA HIS A 557 -20.09 -26.95 7.08
C HIS A 557 -19.84 -26.14 8.37
N ILE A 558 -20.61 -25.06 8.55
CA ILE A 558 -20.63 -24.19 9.71
C ILE A 558 -22.05 -23.65 9.90
N ILE A 559 -22.46 -23.40 11.15
CA ILE A 559 -23.73 -22.73 11.48
C ILE A 559 -23.40 -21.38 12.10
N ASP A 560 -23.98 -20.31 11.56
CA ASP A 560 -23.81 -18.94 12.01
C ASP A 560 -24.99 -18.51 12.88
N ILE A 561 -24.73 -18.26 14.16
CA ILE A 561 -25.73 -18.02 15.19
C ILE A 561 -25.80 -16.52 15.48
N GLY A 562 -26.95 -15.91 15.18
CA GLY A 562 -27.17 -14.46 15.38
C GLY A 562 -28.24 -14.17 16.43
N GLY A 563 -27.88 -13.43 17.49
CA GLY A 563 -28.80 -12.95 18.52
C GLY A 563 -29.29 -11.52 18.31
N TYR A 564 -28.67 -10.80 17.36
CA TYR A 564 -28.98 -9.43 17.00
C TYR A 564 -29.42 -9.36 15.54
N SER A 565 -30.57 -8.76 15.28
CA SER A 565 -31.07 -8.60 13.91
C SER A 565 -30.41 -7.40 13.23
N THR A 566 -29.56 -7.63 12.24
CA THR A 566 -28.91 -6.55 11.45
C THR A 566 -29.78 -6.01 10.31
N ARG A 567 -31.11 -6.16 10.41
CA ARG A 567 -32.06 -5.65 9.39
C ARG A 567 -32.33 -4.16 9.57
N PRO A 568 -32.68 -3.43 8.49
CA PRO A 568 -33.15 -2.05 8.62
C PRO A 568 -34.34 -1.93 9.56
N GLY A 569 -34.25 -1.04 10.55
CA GLY A 569 -35.32 -0.77 11.52
C GLY A 569 -35.45 -1.79 12.65
N ALA A 570 -34.46 -2.68 12.86
CA ALA A 570 -34.44 -3.57 14.03
C ALA A 570 -34.45 -2.80 15.35
N ALA A 571 -35.11 -3.35 16.37
CA ALA A 571 -35.04 -2.80 17.72
C ALA A 571 -33.61 -2.97 18.28
N PHE A 572 -33.20 -2.01 19.11
CA PHE A 572 -31.95 -2.11 19.85
C PHE A 572 -31.99 -3.32 20.81
N VAL A 573 -30.91 -4.09 20.83
CA VAL A 573 -30.68 -5.22 21.73
C VAL A 573 -29.38 -4.95 22.47
N SER A 574 -29.40 -5.05 23.81
CA SER A 574 -28.19 -4.86 24.63
C SER A 574 -27.21 -6.03 24.48
N ALA A 575 -25.96 -5.86 24.90
CA ALA A 575 -24.97 -6.93 24.85
C ALA A 575 -25.39 -8.13 25.72
N GLU A 576 -25.97 -7.85 26.90
CA GLU A 576 -26.47 -8.87 27.82
C GLU A 576 -27.64 -9.65 27.22
N GLU A 577 -28.56 -8.96 26.56
CA GLU A 577 -29.69 -9.61 25.91
C GLU A 577 -29.24 -10.46 24.71
N GLU A 578 -28.35 -9.95 23.86
CA GLU A 578 -27.77 -10.70 22.75
C GLU A 578 -27.04 -11.96 23.23
N MET A 579 -26.21 -11.82 24.27
CA MET A 579 -25.51 -12.93 24.91
C MET A 579 -26.49 -13.96 25.49
N SER A 580 -27.57 -13.52 26.15
CA SER A 580 -28.60 -14.42 26.70
C SER A 580 -29.34 -15.24 25.65
N ARG A 581 -29.31 -14.80 24.38
CA ARG A 581 -29.89 -15.53 23.23
C ARG A 581 -28.88 -16.50 22.62
N VAL A 582 -27.64 -16.05 22.39
CA VAL A 582 -26.62 -16.80 21.65
C VAL A 582 -25.96 -17.88 22.50
N VAL A 583 -25.48 -17.53 23.70
CA VAL A 583 -24.65 -18.44 24.51
C VAL A 583 -25.39 -19.73 24.87
N PRO A 584 -26.66 -19.70 25.32
CA PRO A 584 -27.40 -20.93 25.60
C PRO A 584 -27.60 -21.81 24.36
N MET A 585 -27.77 -21.20 23.17
CA MET A 585 -27.90 -21.96 21.93
C MET A 585 -26.59 -22.68 21.56
N VAL A 586 -25.45 -21.99 21.67
CA VAL A 586 -24.12 -22.59 21.45
C VAL A 586 -23.91 -23.78 22.40
N GLN A 587 -24.20 -23.60 23.69
CA GLN A 587 -24.08 -24.66 24.71
C GLN A 587 -25.01 -25.85 24.42
N ALA A 588 -26.23 -25.57 23.99
CA ALA A 588 -27.20 -26.62 23.64
C ALA A 588 -26.73 -27.44 22.44
N ILE A 589 -26.19 -26.80 21.39
CA ILE A 589 -25.65 -27.50 20.21
C ILE A 589 -24.45 -28.37 20.62
N ARG A 590 -23.54 -27.85 21.45
CA ARG A 590 -22.39 -28.62 21.94
C ARG A 590 -22.78 -29.79 22.85
N SER A 591 -23.88 -29.66 23.59
CA SER A 591 -24.40 -30.70 24.47
C SER A 591 -25.35 -31.68 23.76
N TYR A 592 -25.65 -31.46 22.48
CA TYR A 592 -26.58 -32.30 21.73
C TYR A 592 -26.04 -33.74 21.64
N GLN A 593 -26.82 -34.67 22.19
CA GLN A 593 -26.52 -36.10 22.12
C GLN A 593 -26.98 -36.65 20.78
N SER A 594 -26.23 -37.60 20.23
CA SER A 594 -26.63 -38.27 19.00
C SER A 594 -28.01 -38.91 19.18
N ASP A 595 -28.92 -38.62 18.27
CA ASP A 595 -30.27 -39.17 18.20
C ASP A 595 -30.34 -40.46 17.37
N GLY A 596 -29.19 -41.03 16.99
CA GLY A 596 -29.10 -42.20 16.12
C GLY A 596 -29.22 -41.91 14.62
N SER A 597 -29.38 -40.64 14.21
CA SER A 597 -29.44 -40.24 12.79
C SER A 597 -28.11 -40.32 12.05
N GLY A 598 -27.00 -40.55 12.77
CA GLY A 598 -25.63 -40.50 12.22
C GLY A 598 -25.09 -39.09 11.99
N VAL A 599 -25.89 -38.04 12.26
CA VAL A 599 -25.49 -36.64 12.12
C VAL A 599 -24.79 -36.15 13.39
N GLU A 600 -23.54 -35.73 13.28
CA GLU A 600 -22.74 -35.24 14.42
C GLU A 600 -22.90 -33.73 14.65
N VAL A 601 -24.12 -33.30 15.02
CA VAL A 601 -24.46 -31.88 15.24
C VAL A 601 -23.50 -31.21 16.23
N ARG A 602 -23.14 -31.88 17.32
CA ARG A 602 -22.20 -31.35 18.33
C ARG A 602 -20.80 -31.02 17.79
N GLN A 603 -20.37 -31.67 16.70
CA GLN A 603 -19.05 -31.48 16.09
C GLN A 603 -19.07 -30.44 14.96
N THR A 604 -20.24 -29.93 14.57
CA THR A 604 -20.32 -28.90 13.52
C THR A 604 -19.60 -27.63 13.96
N LEU A 605 -18.97 -26.94 13.01
CA LEU A 605 -18.39 -25.63 13.30
C LEU A 605 -19.52 -24.64 13.60
N LEU A 606 -19.27 -23.76 14.57
CA LEU A 606 -20.20 -22.69 14.94
C LEU A 606 -19.52 -21.34 14.76
N SER A 607 -20.22 -20.42 14.09
CA SER A 607 -19.90 -19.01 14.02
C SER A 607 -20.88 -18.23 14.89
N VAL A 608 -20.43 -17.14 15.49
CA VAL A 608 -21.31 -16.16 16.15
C VAL A 608 -21.38 -14.88 15.31
N ASP A 609 -22.59 -14.51 14.88
CA ASP A 609 -22.88 -13.27 14.14
C ASP A 609 -23.04 -12.13 15.14
N THR A 610 -21.94 -11.44 15.44
CA THR A 610 -21.91 -10.33 16.38
C THR A 610 -20.80 -9.34 16.06
N PHE A 611 -21.07 -8.06 16.28
CA PHE A 611 -20.08 -6.99 16.25
C PHE A 611 -19.57 -6.63 17.65
N ARG A 612 -20.02 -7.32 18.72
CA ARG A 612 -19.69 -7.01 20.12
C ARG A 612 -18.61 -7.95 20.65
N TRP A 613 -17.56 -7.40 21.24
CA TRP A 613 -16.45 -8.21 21.75
C TRP A 613 -16.87 -9.06 22.96
N GLU A 614 -17.76 -8.55 23.82
CA GLU A 614 -18.28 -9.27 24.99
C GLU A 614 -19.06 -10.52 24.57
N VAL A 615 -19.91 -10.38 23.55
CA VAL A 615 -20.73 -11.48 23.02
C VAL A 615 -19.85 -12.49 22.29
N ALA A 616 -18.87 -12.00 21.50
CA ALA A 616 -17.92 -12.86 20.79
C ALA A 616 -17.09 -13.71 21.77
N GLU A 617 -16.55 -13.09 22.82
CA GLU A 617 -15.75 -13.76 23.84
C GLU A 617 -16.53 -14.88 24.54
N GLU A 618 -17.74 -14.56 25.03
CA GLU A 618 -18.58 -15.51 25.75
C GLU A 618 -19.13 -16.63 24.84
N ALA A 619 -19.48 -16.31 23.59
CA ALA A 619 -19.92 -17.32 22.63
C ALA A 619 -18.80 -18.30 22.25
N VAL A 620 -17.56 -17.81 22.07
CA VAL A 620 -16.41 -18.69 21.82
C VAL A 620 -16.10 -19.54 23.05
N HIS A 621 -16.09 -18.97 24.25
CA HIS A 621 -15.94 -19.75 25.48
C HIS A 621 -17.03 -20.81 25.66
N ALA A 622 -18.25 -20.54 25.21
CA ALA A 622 -19.35 -21.51 25.18
C ALA A 622 -19.19 -22.62 24.13
N GLY A 623 -18.34 -22.42 23.12
CA GLY A 623 -18.02 -23.42 22.11
C GLY A 623 -18.11 -22.96 20.65
N ALA A 624 -18.31 -21.68 20.37
CA ALA A 624 -18.18 -21.15 19.01
C ALA A 624 -16.72 -21.25 18.52
N ASN A 625 -16.53 -21.42 17.21
CA ASN A 625 -15.23 -21.60 16.58
C ASN A 625 -14.83 -20.41 15.70
N CYS A 626 -15.72 -19.46 15.46
CA CYS A 626 -15.53 -18.36 14.53
C CYS A 626 -16.37 -17.15 14.94
N ILE A 627 -15.88 -15.94 14.66
CA ILE A 627 -16.60 -14.68 14.86
C ILE A 627 -16.98 -14.13 13.49
N ASN A 628 -18.25 -13.84 13.25
CA ASN A 628 -18.73 -13.17 12.06
C ASN A 628 -19.14 -11.74 12.40
N ASP A 629 -18.36 -10.75 11.96
CA ASP A 629 -18.62 -9.35 12.24
C ASP A 629 -18.97 -8.56 10.97
N VAL A 630 -20.26 -8.18 10.90
CA VAL A 630 -20.84 -7.36 9.83
C VAL A 630 -20.27 -5.92 9.73
N CYS A 631 -19.52 -5.47 10.73
CA CYS A 631 -18.93 -4.14 10.82
C CYS A 631 -17.40 -4.14 10.65
N ALA A 632 -16.80 -5.32 10.47
CA ALA A 632 -15.33 -5.50 10.42
C ALA A 632 -14.65 -4.79 11.61
N PHE A 633 -15.07 -5.14 12.82
CA PHE A 633 -14.55 -4.65 14.11
C PHE A 633 -14.74 -3.17 14.40
N SER A 634 -15.27 -2.38 13.46
CA SER A 634 -15.44 -0.93 13.64
C SER A 634 -16.66 -0.56 14.51
N GLY A 635 -17.54 -1.52 14.78
CA GLY A 635 -18.86 -1.27 15.36
C GLY A 635 -19.83 -0.60 14.36
N PRO A 636 -21.06 -0.27 14.82
CA PRO A 636 -22.11 0.28 13.96
C PRO A 636 -21.90 1.73 13.52
N GLU A 637 -20.98 2.46 14.18
CA GLU A 637 -20.69 3.88 13.93
C GLU A 637 -20.10 4.09 12.52
N TYR A 638 -20.60 5.08 11.79
CA TYR A 638 -20.04 5.48 10.50
C TYR A 638 -20.24 6.99 10.22
N PRO A 639 -19.18 7.74 9.84
CA PRO A 639 -17.78 7.33 9.79
C PRO A 639 -17.25 6.88 11.16
N VAL A 640 -16.20 6.06 11.17
CA VAL A 640 -15.65 5.48 12.41
C VAL A 640 -15.00 6.58 13.25
N GLY A 641 -15.62 6.91 14.38
CA GLY A 641 -15.08 7.85 15.36
C GLY A 641 -14.08 7.20 16.31
N GLU A 642 -13.66 7.95 17.33
CA GLU A 642 -12.74 7.48 18.36
C GLU A 642 -13.32 6.29 19.16
N SER A 643 -14.64 6.23 19.30
CA SER A 643 -15.34 5.13 19.97
C SER A 643 -15.21 3.83 19.17
N GLY A 644 -15.45 3.88 17.86
CA GLY A 644 -15.27 2.74 16.96
C GLY A 644 -13.81 2.26 16.86
N LYS A 645 -12.83 3.17 16.92
CA LYS A 645 -11.40 2.79 16.96
C LYS A 645 -11.05 2.00 18.23
N LYS A 646 -11.53 2.43 19.39
CA LYS A 646 -11.33 1.71 20.66
C LYS A 646 -12.03 0.36 20.65
N HIS A 647 -13.24 0.31 20.11
CA HIS A 647 -13.99 -0.93 19.92
C HIS A 647 -13.22 -1.92 19.04
N LEU A 648 -12.68 -1.46 17.91
CA LEU A 648 -11.85 -2.27 17.00
C LEU A 648 -10.65 -2.86 17.72
N LEU A 649 -9.90 -2.06 18.48
CA LEU A 649 -8.74 -2.56 19.21
C LEU A 649 -9.12 -3.62 20.24
N LYS A 650 -10.27 -3.47 20.91
CA LYS A 650 -10.73 -4.42 21.92
C LYS A 650 -11.16 -5.75 21.31
N ILE A 651 -11.99 -5.75 20.27
CA ILE A 651 -12.42 -7.00 19.61
C ILE A 651 -11.25 -7.68 18.87
N ARG A 652 -10.31 -6.90 18.29
CA ARG A 652 -9.07 -7.42 17.70
C ARG A 652 -8.24 -8.17 18.74
N GLN A 653 -8.11 -7.64 19.95
CA GLN A 653 -7.43 -8.32 21.05
C GLN A 653 -8.14 -9.63 21.42
N VAL A 654 -9.47 -9.59 21.61
CA VAL A 654 -10.28 -10.78 21.95
C VAL A 654 -10.12 -11.87 20.89
N ALA A 655 -10.28 -11.54 19.61
CA ALA A 655 -10.13 -12.50 18.52
C ALA A 655 -8.72 -13.12 18.47
N ARG A 656 -7.68 -12.33 18.76
CA ARG A 656 -6.29 -12.80 18.81
C ARG A 656 -6.03 -13.72 19.99
N ASP A 657 -6.53 -13.38 21.18
CA ASP A 657 -6.36 -14.17 22.40
C ASP A 657 -7.07 -15.53 22.29
N LEU A 658 -8.25 -15.54 21.67
CA LEU A 658 -9.03 -16.74 21.36
C LEU A 658 -8.49 -17.56 20.18
N ALA A 659 -7.66 -16.94 19.32
CA ALA A 659 -7.07 -17.53 18.12
C ALA A 659 -8.09 -18.18 17.15
N VAL A 660 -9.31 -17.64 17.07
CA VAL A 660 -10.39 -18.14 16.20
C VAL A 660 -10.45 -17.38 14.87
N PRO A 661 -10.91 -18.02 13.78
CA PRO A 661 -11.22 -17.31 12.54
C PRO A 661 -12.26 -16.21 12.72
N VAL A 662 -12.09 -15.14 11.95
CA VAL A 662 -12.98 -13.98 11.92
C VAL A 662 -13.44 -13.73 10.48
N ILE A 663 -14.72 -13.47 10.29
CA ILE A 663 -15.29 -13.00 9.03
C ILE A 663 -15.50 -11.50 9.16
N LEU A 664 -14.81 -10.74 8.30
CA LEU A 664 -14.84 -9.28 8.31
C LEU A 664 -15.61 -8.79 7.09
N MET A 665 -16.78 -8.20 7.33
CA MET A 665 -17.66 -7.73 6.27
C MET A 665 -17.53 -6.24 5.99
N HIS A 666 -17.60 -5.86 4.71
CA HIS A 666 -17.76 -4.47 4.32
C HIS A 666 -19.19 -3.98 4.54
N SER A 667 -19.35 -2.97 5.39
CA SER A 667 -20.58 -2.21 5.58
C SER A 667 -20.28 -0.74 5.93
N ARG A 668 -21.25 0.13 5.63
CA ARG A 668 -21.24 1.56 6.02
C ARG A 668 -22.49 1.86 6.85
N GLY A 669 -22.29 2.27 8.11
CA GLY A 669 -23.34 2.69 9.05
C GLY A 669 -24.34 1.61 9.43
N GLU A 670 -25.18 1.93 10.41
CA GLU A 670 -26.24 1.05 10.89
C GLU A 670 -27.18 0.61 9.76
N ALA A 671 -27.63 -0.64 9.81
CA ALA A 671 -28.60 -1.17 8.85
C ALA A 671 -29.91 -0.36 8.79
N SER A 672 -30.29 0.30 9.89
CA SER A 672 -31.50 1.11 10.10
C SER A 672 -31.44 2.52 9.50
N SER A 673 -30.25 3.07 9.25
CA SER A 673 -30.08 4.43 8.76
C SER A 673 -30.55 4.59 7.31
N ASN A 674 -31.12 5.74 6.94
CA ASN A 674 -31.37 6.10 5.54
C ASN A 674 -30.03 6.22 4.83
N LYS A 675 -29.59 5.12 4.19
CA LYS A 675 -28.27 5.06 3.55
C LYS A 675 -28.30 5.86 2.26
N ASP A 676 -27.45 6.87 2.17
CA ASP A 676 -27.14 7.50 0.89
C ASP A 676 -26.22 6.57 0.10
N TYR A 677 -26.81 5.84 -0.85
CA TYR A 677 -26.11 4.92 -1.71
C TYR A 677 -25.34 5.62 -2.85
N THR A 678 -25.47 6.94 -3.00
CA THR A 678 -24.74 7.72 -4.01
C THR A 678 -23.28 8.02 -3.59
N ALA A 679 -22.92 7.70 -2.35
CA ALA A 679 -21.65 8.08 -1.71
C ALA A 679 -20.44 7.18 -2.00
N TYR A 680 -20.47 6.28 -3.00
CA TYR A 680 -19.25 5.62 -3.46
C TYR A 680 -18.55 6.54 -4.47
N ASN A 681 -17.79 7.51 -3.97
CA ASN A 681 -17.03 8.45 -4.81
C ASN A 681 -15.72 7.83 -5.34
N TYR A 682 -15.79 6.58 -5.81
CA TYR A 682 -14.69 5.76 -6.34
C TYR A 682 -14.84 5.52 -7.85
N ALA A 683 -15.58 6.38 -8.56
CA ALA A 683 -16.00 6.17 -9.95
C ALA A 683 -14.83 5.82 -10.89
N ALA A 684 -14.95 4.67 -11.58
CA ALA A 684 -13.90 4.17 -12.47
C ALA A 684 -14.15 4.49 -13.95
N ASP A 685 -15.37 4.88 -14.34
CA ASP A 685 -15.71 5.37 -15.68
C ASP A 685 -16.77 6.49 -15.65
N SER A 686 -16.97 7.17 -16.78
CA SER A 686 -17.93 8.29 -16.94
C SER A 686 -19.40 7.89 -16.73
N ARG A 687 -19.68 6.60 -16.49
CA ARG A 687 -21.00 6.04 -16.20
C ARG A 687 -21.12 5.53 -14.75
N GLY A 688 -20.09 5.70 -13.92
CA GLY A 688 -20.09 5.33 -12.51
C GLY A 688 -19.95 3.84 -12.23
N ARG A 689 -19.58 3.01 -13.22
CA ARG A 689 -19.37 1.56 -13.01
C ARG A 689 -18.06 1.31 -12.27
N GLY A 690 -18.00 0.22 -11.51
CA GLY A 690 -16.85 -0.24 -10.74
C GLY A 690 -16.67 0.43 -9.39
N ALA A 691 -17.42 1.51 -9.10
CA ALA A 691 -17.21 2.31 -7.90
C ALA A 691 -17.43 1.51 -6.61
N VAL A 692 -18.46 0.66 -6.55
CA VAL A 692 -18.74 -0.16 -5.36
C VAL A 692 -17.68 -1.27 -5.17
N VAL A 693 -17.17 -1.84 -6.26
CA VAL A 693 -16.15 -2.89 -6.23
C VAL A 693 -14.84 -2.30 -5.70
N GLU A 694 -14.41 -1.16 -6.24
CA GLU A 694 -13.20 -0.48 -5.77
C GLU A 694 -13.36 0.01 -4.33
N ALA A 695 -14.52 0.57 -3.96
CA ALA A 695 -14.77 1.00 -2.58
C ALA A 695 -14.64 -0.17 -1.58
N VAL A 696 -15.20 -1.34 -1.90
CA VAL A 696 -15.05 -2.54 -1.06
C VAL A 696 -13.57 -2.92 -0.94
N LYS A 697 -12.81 -2.93 -2.04
CA LYS A 697 -11.37 -3.26 -2.01
C LYS A 697 -10.58 -2.31 -1.11
N VAL A 698 -10.87 -1.02 -1.19
CA VAL A 698 -10.19 0.02 -0.41
C VAL A 698 -10.61 -0.04 1.06
N GLU A 699 -11.89 0.14 1.35
CA GLU A 699 -12.38 0.33 2.71
C GLU A 699 -12.27 -0.95 3.55
N LEU A 700 -12.60 -2.10 2.97
CA LEU A 700 -12.40 -3.37 3.69
C LEU A 700 -10.91 -3.71 3.77
N GLY A 701 -10.13 -3.40 2.73
CA GLY A 701 -8.68 -3.59 2.72
C GLY A 701 -7.97 -2.84 3.84
N GLU A 702 -8.28 -1.55 4.02
CA GLU A 702 -7.74 -0.72 5.11
C GLU A 702 -8.11 -1.25 6.50
N LYS A 703 -9.36 -1.71 6.68
CA LYS A 703 -9.80 -2.34 7.94
C LYS A 703 -9.04 -3.64 8.21
N VAL A 704 -8.95 -4.52 7.21
CA VAL A 704 -8.23 -5.80 7.33
C VAL A 704 -6.76 -5.56 7.66
N ASP A 705 -6.09 -4.65 6.95
CA ASP A 705 -4.68 -4.30 7.23
C ASP A 705 -4.49 -3.78 8.66
N THR A 706 -5.40 -2.92 9.15
CA THR A 706 -5.37 -2.43 10.54
C THR A 706 -5.52 -3.56 11.57
N ILE A 707 -6.30 -4.59 11.23
CA ILE A 707 -6.58 -5.73 12.10
C ILE A 707 -5.38 -6.70 12.14
N VAL A 708 -4.74 -6.97 11.00
CA VAL A 708 -3.67 -7.99 10.90
C VAL A 708 -2.25 -7.44 11.10
N LYS A 709 -2.00 -6.16 10.78
CA LYS A 709 -0.65 -5.56 10.85
C LYS A 709 -0.37 -4.82 12.15
N GLY A 710 0.91 -4.70 12.50
CA GLY A 710 1.42 -4.02 13.69
C GLY A 710 1.28 -4.83 14.98
N LYS A 711 1.77 -4.25 16.07
CA LYS A 711 1.73 -4.86 17.40
C LYS A 711 0.29 -5.26 17.77
N GLY A 712 0.11 -6.52 18.18
CA GLY A 712 -1.21 -7.06 18.52
C GLY A 712 -2.05 -7.48 17.31
N GLY A 713 -1.47 -7.56 16.11
CA GLY A 713 -2.14 -8.02 14.88
C GLY A 713 -2.74 -9.40 14.96
N LEU A 714 -3.96 -9.56 14.45
CA LEU A 714 -4.56 -10.87 14.26
C LEU A 714 -3.78 -11.64 13.17
N ARG A 715 -3.68 -12.96 13.32
CA ARG A 715 -2.99 -13.79 12.34
C ARG A 715 -3.75 -13.79 11.00
N ARG A 716 -3.04 -13.60 9.88
CA ARG A 716 -3.64 -13.48 8.54
C ARG A 716 -4.44 -14.71 8.12
N TRP A 717 -4.02 -15.92 8.52
CA TRP A 717 -4.73 -17.19 8.26
C TRP A 717 -6.07 -17.35 9.01
N LEU A 718 -6.36 -16.46 9.95
CA LEU A 718 -7.64 -16.43 10.68
C LEU A 718 -8.66 -15.49 10.04
N VAL A 719 -8.37 -14.81 8.93
CA VAL A 719 -9.31 -13.84 8.34
C VAL A 719 -10.00 -14.41 7.10
N ILE A 720 -11.33 -14.26 7.07
CA ILE A 720 -12.20 -14.43 5.91
C ILE A 720 -12.84 -13.06 5.63
N VAL A 721 -12.99 -12.69 4.36
CA VAL A 721 -13.53 -11.37 3.97
C VAL A 721 -14.91 -11.52 3.33
N ASP A 722 -15.82 -10.58 3.60
CA ASP A 722 -17.16 -10.54 2.98
C ASP A 722 -17.41 -9.16 2.35
N PRO A 723 -17.71 -9.06 1.03
CA PRO A 723 -18.00 -7.78 0.37
C PRO A 723 -19.31 -7.11 0.85
N GLY A 724 -20.14 -7.83 1.61
CA GLY A 724 -21.35 -7.34 2.25
C GLY A 724 -22.51 -7.14 1.28
N ILE A 725 -22.89 -8.19 0.56
CA ILE A 725 -24.06 -8.16 -0.33
C ILE A 725 -25.33 -7.84 0.47
N GLY A 726 -26.04 -6.81 0.03
CA GLY A 726 -27.26 -6.29 0.64
C GLY A 726 -27.01 -5.30 1.78
N PHE A 727 -25.75 -4.92 2.08
CA PHE A 727 -25.41 -3.99 3.17
C PHE A 727 -24.79 -2.71 2.63
N SER A 728 -25.53 -1.60 2.63
CA SER A 728 -25.05 -0.30 2.11
C SER A 728 -24.76 -0.30 0.60
N LYS A 729 -25.51 -1.11 -0.18
CA LYS A 729 -25.43 -1.18 -1.65
C LYS A 729 -26.81 -1.03 -2.29
N THR A 730 -26.88 -0.39 -3.46
CA THR A 730 -28.08 -0.39 -4.33
C THR A 730 -28.32 -1.77 -4.95
N VAL A 731 -29.47 -1.97 -5.61
CA VAL A 731 -29.74 -3.19 -6.39
C VAL A 731 -28.63 -3.43 -7.43
N ASP A 732 -28.28 -2.40 -8.20
CA ASP A 732 -27.22 -2.49 -9.21
C ASP A 732 -25.84 -2.75 -8.59
N GLY A 733 -25.53 -2.10 -7.45
CA GLY A 733 -24.28 -2.33 -6.74
C GLY A 733 -24.15 -3.76 -6.20
N ASN A 734 -25.25 -4.37 -5.75
CA ASN A 734 -25.26 -5.78 -5.35
C ASN A 734 -25.00 -6.71 -6.54
N LEU A 735 -25.63 -6.45 -7.69
CA LEU A 735 -25.40 -7.21 -8.90
C LEU A 735 -23.96 -7.05 -9.42
N GLU A 736 -23.42 -5.84 -9.35
CA GLU A 736 -22.05 -5.55 -9.77
C GLU A 736 -21.02 -6.26 -8.88
N LEU A 737 -21.18 -6.21 -7.55
CA LEU A 737 -20.33 -6.97 -6.64
C LEU A 737 -20.41 -8.46 -6.90
N LEU A 738 -21.62 -9.00 -7.09
CA LEU A 738 -21.79 -10.43 -7.32
C LEU A 738 -21.13 -10.86 -8.64
N ARG A 739 -21.26 -10.09 -9.72
CA ARG A 739 -20.60 -10.38 -11.01
C ARG A 739 -19.08 -10.30 -10.99
N ASN A 740 -18.50 -9.58 -10.02
CA ASN A 740 -17.06 -9.31 -9.96
C ASN A 740 -16.44 -9.75 -8.63
N ALA A 741 -17.07 -10.68 -7.90
CA ALA A 741 -16.70 -10.97 -6.52
C ALA A 741 -15.26 -11.52 -6.41
N SER A 742 -14.81 -12.30 -7.40
CA SER A 742 -13.43 -12.82 -7.44
C SER A 742 -12.38 -11.72 -7.51
N SER A 743 -12.70 -10.58 -8.13
CA SER A 743 -11.77 -9.46 -8.28
C SER A 743 -11.46 -8.78 -6.94
N ILE A 744 -12.32 -8.94 -5.93
CA ILE A 744 -12.16 -8.34 -4.60
C ILE A 744 -10.88 -8.84 -3.92
N THR A 745 -10.55 -10.11 -4.08
CA THR A 745 -9.38 -10.75 -3.47
C THR A 745 -8.33 -11.16 -4.50
N GLU A 746 -8.46 -10.69 -5.73
CA GLU A 746 -7.47 -10.91 -6.79
C GLU A 746 -6.16 -10.17 -6.47
N ASP A 747 -5.04 -10.79 -6.87
CA ASP A 747 -3.73 -10.15 -6.77
C ASP A 747 -3.56 -9.16 -7.91
N PHE A 748 -3.58 -7.86 -7.58
CA PHE A 748 -3.30 -6.81 -8.55
C PHE A 748 -2.76 -5.57 -7.84
N THR A 749 -2.02 -4.77 -8.60
CA THR A 749 -1.56 -3.45 -8.18
C THR A 749 -2.62 -2.42 -8.57
N ARG A 750 -3.14 -1.71 -7.57
CA ARG A 750 -4.10 -0.61 -7.74
C ARG A 750 -3.43 0.56 -8.47
N LYS A 751 -4.25 1.50 -8.97
CA LYS A 751 -3.76 2.68 -9.73
C LYS A 751 -2.82 3.58 -8.92
N ASP A 752 -2.94 3.56 -7.60
CA ASP A 752 -2.09 4.27 -6.64
C ASP A 752 -0.77 3.53 -6.32
N GLY A 753 -0.51 2.39 -6.98
CA GLY A 753 0.70 1.59 -6.80
C GLY A 753 0.65 0.62 -5.63
N ALA A 754 -0.42 0.65 -4.80
CA ALA A 754 -0.57 -0.28 -3.70
C ALA A 754 -1.08 -1.64 -4.20
N ARG A 755 -0.50 -2.74 -3.71
CA ARG A 755 -1.07 -4.08 -3.91
C ARG A 755 -2.42 -4.16 -3.20
N ASN A 756 -3.38 -4.88 -3.79
CA ASN A 756 -4.68 -5.13 -3.15
C ASN A 756 -4.49 -5.75 -1.76
N ALA A 757 -4.86 -5.03 -0.70
CA ALA A 757 -4.74 -5.51 0.69
C ALA A 757 -5.56 -6.78 0.96
N LEU A 758 -6.62 -7.01 0.17
CA LEU A 758 -7.47 -8.20 0.26
C LEU A 758 -6.96 -9.38 -0.59
N CYS A 759 -5.79 -9.24 -1.24
CA CYS A 759 -5.22 -10.27 -2.09
C CYS A 759 -5.15 -11.63 -1.38
N GLY A 760 -5.78 -12.63 -1.99
CA GLY A 760 -5.67 -14.02 -1.59
C GLY A 760 -6.46 -14.42 -0.33
N TYR A 761 -7.21 -13.52 0.32
CA TYR A 761 -8.09 -13.92 1.41
C TYR A 761 -9.25 -14.79 0.91
N PRO A 762 -9.68 -15.81 1.66
CA PRO A 762 -10.91 -16.53 1.38
C PRO A 762 -12.11 -15.58 1.51
N GLN A 763 -13.08 -15.71 0.59
CA GLN A 763 -14.26 -14.86 0.54
C GLN A 763 -15.53 -15.60 0.99
N LEU A 764 -16.29 -14.99 1.89
CA LEU A 764 -17.68 -15.36 2.16
C LEU A 764 -18.62 -14.49 1.33
N ILE A 765 -19.69 -15.08 0.77
CA ILE A 765 -20.77 -14.35 0.09
C ILE A 765 -22.14 -14.73 0.67
N GLY A 766 -22.86 -13.74 1.21
CA GLY A 766 -24.22 -13.89 1.72
C GLY A 766 -25.30 -13.24 0.84
N THR A 767 -25.89 -13.98 -0.09
CA THR A 767 -26.98 -13.49 -0.98
C THR A 767 -28.39 -13.90 -0.54
N SER A 768 -28.48 -14.83 0.41
CA SER A 768 -29.72 -15.54 0.71
C SER A 768 -30.85 -14.64 1.20
N ARG A 769 -32.01 -14.75 0.53
CA ARG A 769 -33.29 -14.06 0.83
C ARG A 769 -33.23 -12.53 0.82
N LYS A 770 -32.15 -11.92 0.35
CA LYS A 770 -31.95 -10.45 0.35
C LYS A 770 -33.02 -9.71 -0.47
N SER A 771 -33.34 -8.48 -0.08
CA SER A 771 -34.41 -7.68 -0.67
C SER A 771 -34.20 -7.35 -2.15
N PHE A 772 -32.96 -7.11 -2.59
CA PHE A 772 -32.66 -6.79 -3.99
C PHE A 772 -33.11 -7.90 -4.97
N LEU A 773 -33.08 -9.17 -4.53
CA LEU A 773 -33.61 -10.29 -5.31
C LEU A 773 -35.13 -10.16 -5.51
N GLY A 774 -35.85 -9.79 -4.44
CA GLY A 774 -37.29 -9.53 -4.51
C GLY A 774 -37.61 -8.33 -5.40
N THR A 775 -36.81 -7.26 -5.33
CA THR A 775 -36.94 -6.09 -6.21
C THR A 775 -36.78 -6.45 -7.68
N LEU A 776 -35.82 -7.32 -8.02
CA LEU A 776 -35.63 -7.80 -9.40
C LEU A 776 -36.80 -8.66 -9.88
N LEU A 777 -37.29 -9.57 -9.03
CA LEU A 777 -38.45 -10.42 -9.39
C LEU A 777 -39.75 -9.62 -9.57
N HIS A 778 -39.88 -8.48 -8.89
CA HIS A 778 -41.05 -7.60 -9.00
C HIS A 778 -41.09 -6.83 -10.33
N GLN A 779 -39.96 -6.67 -11.01
CA GLN A 779 -39.91 -5.95 -12.29
C GLN A 779 -40.64 -6.73 -13.38
N ALA A 780 -41.63 -6.08 -14.01
CA ALA A 780 -42.30 -6.61 -15.19
C ALA A 780 -41.38 -6.49 -16.41
N ASP A 781 -41.40 -7.50 -17.27
CA ASP A 781 -40.70 -7.46 -18.54
C ASP A 781 -41.54 -6.72 -19.57
N SER A 782 -40.99 -5.67 -20.18
CA SER A 782 -41.66 -4.92 -21.25
C SER A 782 -41.78 -5.72 -22.55
N SER A 783 -41.04 -6.82 -22.68
CA SER A 783 -40.92 -7.64 -23.90
C SER A 783 -41.47 -9.06 -23.76
N SER A 784 -41.88 -9.50 -22.55
CA SER A 784 -42.45 -10.84 -22.32
C SER A 784 -43.74 -10.80 -21.49
N SER A 785 -44.41 -11.95 -21.37
CA SER A 785 -45.64 -12.08 -20.56
C SER A 785 -45.39 -12.14 -19.05
N TYR A 786 -44.14 -11.99 -18.59
CA TYR A 786 -43.82 -12.01 -17.17
C TYR A 786 -44.17 -10.65 -16.53
N ALA A 787 -45.27 -10.64 -15.78
CA ALA A 787 -45.83 -9.43 -15.17
C ALA A 787 -45.08 -8.94 -13.90
N GLY A 788 -43.98 -9.59 -13.52
CA GLY A 788 -43.34 -9.38 -12.21
C GLY A 788 -44.07 -10.11 -11.08
N ARG A 789 -43.38 -10.31 -9.96
CA ARG A 789 -43.91 -10.98 -8.77
C ARG A 789 -43.37 -10.34 -7.49
N GLU A 790 -44.26 -9.89 -6.61
CA GLU A 790 -43.89 -9.55 -5.24
C GLU A 790 -43.60 -10.83 -4.44
N THR A 791 -42.53 -10.83 -3.64
CA THR A 791 -42.08 -12.01 -2.91
C THR A 791 -41.73 -11.67 -1.46
N ALA A 792 -42.23 -12.48 -0.53
CA ALA A 792 -41.73 -12.53 0.83
C ALA A 792 -40.30 -13.15 0.87
N PRO A 793 -39.48 -12.90 1.91
CA PRO A 793 -38.13 -13.46 2.01
C PRO A 793 -38.05 -14.98 1.80
N ALA A 794 -39.00 -15.74 2.35
CA ALA A 794 -39.06 -17.19 2.23
C ALA A 794 -39.37 -17.70 0.80
N GLU A 795 -39.94 -16.85 -0.07
CA GLU A 795 -40.28 -17.23 -1.44
C GLU A 795 -39.11 -17.03 -2.42
N ARG A 796 -37.97 -16.52 -1.95
CA ARG A 796 -36.80 -16.15 -2.78
C ARG A 796 -35.80 -17.29 -2.97
N GLY A 797 -36.20 -18.55 -2.75
CA GLY A 797 -35.33 -19.72 -2.86
C GLY A 797 -34.64 -19.84 -4.23
N TRP A 798 -35.41 -19.82 -5.33
CA TRP A 798 -34.85 -19.91 -6.69
C TRP A 798 -33.97 -18.72 -7.07
N ALA A 799 -34.35 -17.50 -6.68
CA ALA A 799 -33.51 -16.33 -6.89
C ALA A 799 -32.20 -16.42 -6.07
N THR A 800 -32.26 -17.00 -4.87
CA THR A 800 -31.08 -17.28 -4.07
C THR A 800 -30.20 -18.33 -4.75
N ALA A 801 -30.75 -19.42 -5.29
CA ALA A 801 -29.99 -20.44 -6.02
C ALA A 801 -29.21 -19.84 -7.19
N ALA A 802 -29.84 -18.94 -7.96
CA ALA A 802 -29.17 -18.23 -9.05
C ALA A 802 -28.00 -17.36 -8.53
N ALA A 803 -28.21 -16.61 -7.43
CA ALA A 803 -27.17 -15.77 -6.85
C ALA A 803 -26.03 -16.58 -6.21
N VAL A 804 -26.34 -17.71 -5.56
CA VAL A 804 -25.35 -18.66 -5.00
C VAL A 804 -24.52 -19.30 -6.12
N SER A 805 -25.16 -19.70 -7.22
CA SER A 805 -24.44 -20.26 -8.37
C SER A 805 -23.44 -19.25 -8.96
N CYS A 806 -23.84 -17.97 -9.03
CA CYS A 806 -22.94 -16.89 -9.43
C CYS A 806 -21.80 -16.68 -8.40
N ALA A 807 -22.09 -16.73 -7.10
CA ALA A 807 -21.06 -16.66 -6.05
C ALA A 807 -20.01 -17.78 -6.18
N VAL A 808 -20.43 -19.01 -6.43
CA VAL A 808 -19.54 -20.17 -6.65
C VAL A 808 -18.69 -19.95 -7.91
N GLN A 809 -19.30 -19.56 -9.03
CA GLN A 809 -18.58 -19.20 -10.26
C GLN A 809 -17.53 -18.12 -10.00
N GLN A 810 -17.87 -17.16 -9.14
CA GLN A 810 -17.02 -16.03 -8.74
C GLN A 810 -16.10 -16.38 -7.56
N ARG A 811 -15.86 -17.69 -7.36
CA ARG A 811 -14.81 -18.23 -6.49
C ARG A 811 -15.05 -17.99 -4.99
N ALA A 812 -16.32 -17.87 -4.56
CA ALA A 812 -16.65 -17.80 -3.14
C ALA A 812 -16.14 -19.05 -2.41
N ALA A 813 -15.35 -18.84 -1.36
CA ALA A 813 -14.89 -19.90 -0.47
C ALA A 813 -16.04 -20.39 0.42
N VAL A 814 -16.92 -19.48 0.85
CA VAL A 814 -18.07 -19.78 1.69
C VAL A 814 -19.31 -19.09 1.14
N VAL A 815 -20.46 -19.77 1.13
CA VAL A 815 -21.77 -19.13 0.89
C VAL A 815 -22.63 -19.21 2.15
N ARG A 816 -23.23 -18.08 2.53
CA ARG A 816 -24.13 -17.99 3.70
C ARG A 816 -25.60 -18.07 3.27
N VAL A 817 -26.30 -19.08 3.76
CA VAL A 817 -27.63 -19.47 3.28
C VAL A 817 -28.59 -19.84 4.42
N HIS A 818 -29.89 -19.59 4.20
CA HIS A 818 -30.95 -20.03 5.12
C HIS A 818 -31.41 -21.47 4.81
N ASP A 819 -31.70 -21.74 3.53
CA ASP A 819 -32.22 -23.01 3.00
C ASP A 819 -31.07 -23.94 2.61
N VAL A 820 -30.47 -24.58 3.61
CA VAL A 820 -29.20 -25.31 3.44
C VAL A 820 -29.32 -26.48 2.47
N LEU A 821 -30.41 -27.24 2.50
CA LEU A 821 -30.56 -28.42 1.65
C LEU A 821 -30.63 -28.01 0.17
N GLU A 822 -31.54 -27.10 -0.17
CA GLU A 822 -31.77 -26.63 -1.53
C GLU A 822 -30.54 -25.88 -2.07
N MET A 823 -29.89 -25.05 -1.25
CA MET A 823 -28.67 -24.37 -1.66
C MET A 823 -27.47 -25.32 -1.70
N GLY A 824 -27.46 -26.40 -0.92
CA GLY A 824 -26.47 -27.47 -1.00
C GLY A 824 -26.49 -28.17 -2.35
N ASP A 825 -27.66 -28.42 -2.92
CA ASP A 825 -27.78 -28.91 -4.29
C ASP A 825 -27.29 -27.89 -5.32
N ALA A 826 -27.65 -26.61 -5.16
CA ALA A 826 -27.16 -25.56 -6.06
C ALA A 826 -25.62 -25.43 -6.00
N VAL A 827 -25.02 -25.48 -4.81
CA VAL A 827 -23.56 -25.47 -4.62
C VAL A 827 -22.94 -26.71 -5.24
N ARG A 828 -23.47 -27.91 -5.01
CA ARG A 828 -22.93 -29.15 -5.58
C ARG A 828 -22.88 -29.11 -7.10
N ILE A 829 -23.94 -28.63 -7.74
CA ILE A 829 -23.98 -28.48 -9.21
C ILE A 829 -23.02 -27.39 -9.66
N SER A 830 -22.95 -26.27 -8.94
CA SER A 830 -22.06 -25.15 -9.29
C SER A 830 -20.58 -25.52 -9.13
N ASP A 831 -20.21 -26.25 -8.08
CA ASP A 831 -18.86 -26.80 -7.88
C ASP A 831 -18.54 -27.81 -8.99
N ALA A 832 -19.49 -28.61 -9.47
CA ALA A 832 -19.24 -29.49 -10.62
C ALA A 832 -19.01 -28.73 -11.94
N LEU A 833 -19.53 -27.50 -12.06
CA LEU A 833 -19.39 -26.65 -13.26
C LEU A 833 -18.13 -25.77 -13.21
N TRP A 834 -17.78 -25.24 -12.04
CA TRP A 834 -16.75 -24.21 -11.87
C TRP A 834 -15.76 -24.46 -10.73
N GLY A 835 -16.00 -25.49 -9.91
CA GLY A 835 -15.19 -25.87 -8.76
C GLY A 835 -13.77 -26.18 -9.18
#